data_AF-A0A8T6BY59-F1
#
_entry.id   AF-A0A8T6BY59-F1
#
_cell.length_a   1.000
_cell.length_b   1.000
_cell.length_c   1.000
_cell.angle_alpha   90.00
_cell.angle_beta   90.00
_cell.angle_gamma   90.00
#
_symmetry.space_group_name_H-M   'P 1'
#
loop_
_entity.id
_entity.type
_entity.pdbx_description
1 polymer ?
#
loop_
_entity_poly.entity_id
_entity_poly.type
_entity_poly.pdbx_seq_one_letter_code
_entity_poly.pdbx_strand_id
1 'polypeptide(L)'
;MRGFSVRRTFRLIRTGRATTLVLFVAAVATALVSIALVSDVGAHPPAEGPSVRVSALKGEDGRVTVGVQVLEEDGRWGERLLPTRRVISASSRANTWLRSSPVTIDGGNELRPLFCVVAHGGTDDHFWMKFRSFLYQAADRSASNLRFETHLQADDQVAAIERCVSDGAAVIASTLASPDDVREPLMQAKAAGTQVITFNAGVEHAKSVGSEIHIALNDHAAGELAGQQFNERGITGQVACLIHERDNLSVEHRCDGLEASYQGAGVMRIRLEEVDSHLEHDHGSYIDDLVEVLLEDQQGIKYDALLTLNADTLTHALTAVQQLDGAADGLVIASVGFNVDDLAEIPTDLLDLHLGSLISDSADAQGFFVGSALQLSYNLHNAHVIGQPQLWLADPSLLDHHTVGGNAETLEALSASLDRIIEQYSTSRRPAPGVSVRVAALKRDDGSVAFAIESMGAEGRWSSRQLPQRRVLSTDAPTGAWSASSAVELSSAAEQAPLFCVVTHGSKEDRYWQVARAYMHVSAHVTNTNWRYEAHLDGADQAAAIDQCCADGAVVIASTLADPEAVTDSLLAAKQAGARIVTFNSGSDYAAAAGSEIHVALDDREAGAAAGRVINEHDISGPIACIFHETGNVGLEERCEGLEATYQGGSVSRLQLTEGATDEQVIDELVNALTDPERPAIELVLTLNANTLFGALDAVSQIHAEGGRTIQVVPIGTHVELIRRSTPETRARHRLAGFNDSVESQGFLVVSAMHFVHHHPTPPAFIDRPQLWLASPFAFDTRRAGRDPAASRRSTATLNRYVEEAAADDK
;
A
#
# COMPACT_ATOMS: atom_id res chain seq x y z
N MET A 1 23.70 54.48 50.08
CA MET A 1 24.63 55.62 50.23
C MET A 1 25.90 55.33 49.43
N ARG A 2 26.36 56.32 48.64
CA ARG A 2 27.71 56.57 48.03
C ARG A 2 28.81 55.55 48.39
N GLY A 3 29.64 54.97 47.50
CA GLY A 3 30.20 55.40 46.21
C GLY A 3 31.72 55.67 46.35
N PHE A 4 32.59 55.08 45.51
CA PHE A 4 33.98 55.49 45.14
C PHE A 4 34.54 54.43 44.13
N SER A 5 34.65 54.65 42.80
CA SER A 5 35.55 55.47 41.95
C SER A 5 36.94 54.87 41.65
N VAL A 6 37.28 54.77 40.35
CA VAL A 6 38.55 55.14 39.65
C VAL A 6 38.46 54.60 38.19
N ARG A 7 38.13 55.45 37.19
CA ARG A 7 39.01 56.19 36.23
C ARG A 7 39.76 55.32 35.19
N ARG A 8 39.38 55.43 33.90
CA ARG A 8 40.07 56.24 32.85
C ARG A 8 39.50 56.00 31.45
N THR A 9 39.24 57.12 30.77
CA THR A 9 38.93 57.29 29.34
C THR A 9 40.19 57.09 28.50
N PHE A 10 40.09 56.55 27.27
CA PHE A 10 40.44 57.24 26.01
C PHE A 10 40.37 56.32 24.76
N ARG A 11 39.96 56.94 23.65
CA ARG A 11 39.81 56.48 22.26
C ARG A 11 41.00 55.66 21.73
N LEU A 12 40.74 54.74 20.80
CA LEU A 12 41.76 54.19 19.91
C LEU A 12 41.37 54.27 18.43
N ILE A 13 42.29 54.90 17.71
CA ILE A 13 42.42 55.09 16.27
C ILE A 13 42.98 53.81 15.63
N ARG A 14 42.58 53.57 14.38
CA ARG A 14 43.14 52.58 13.45
C ARG A 14 44.67 52.70 13.32
N THR A 15 45.34 51.55 13.27
CA THR A 15 46.20 51.03 12.17
C THR A 15 47.40 50.28 12.72
N GLY A 16 47.74 49.15 12.08
CA GLY A 16 49.11 48.62 12.11
C GLY A 16 49.20 47.12 12.33
N ARG A 17 49.13 46.37 11.23
CA ARG A 17 49.44 44.94 11.10
C ARG A 17 50.72 44.52 11.85
N ALA A 18 50.66 43.43 12.60
CA ALA A 18 51.58 42.28 12.51
C ALA A 18 51.42 41.30 13.69
N THR A 19 50.42 40.42 13.67
CA THR A 19 50.52 39.05 14.24
C THR A 19 49.31 38.22 13.81
N THR A 20 49.39 37.58 12.65
CA THR A 20 48.46 36.51 12.25
C THR A 20 49.28 35.40 11.63
N LEU A 21 50.04 34.73 12.48
CA LEU A 21 50.65 33.44 12.21
C LEU A 21 50.95 32.88 13.59
N VAL A 22 50.18 31.87 14.02
CA VAL A 22 50.40 30.91 15.14
C VAL A 22 49.08 30.39 15.75
N LEU A 23 47.93 31.01 15.49
CA LEU A 23 46.62 30.53 16.00
C LEU A 23 45.76 29.75 14.99
N PHE A 24 46.36 29.17 13.94
CA PHE A 24 45.65 28.36 12.94
C PHE A 24 45.94 26.84 13.00
N VAL A 25 46.81 26.40 13.93
CA VAL A 25 47.26 25.00 13.98
C VAL A 25 46.62 24.20 15.13
N ALA A 26 45.88 24.84 16.05
CA ALA A 26 45.24 24.14 17.18
C ALA A 26 43.72 23.92 17.05
N ALA A 27 43.07 24.43 15.99
CA ALA A 27 41.62 24.28 15.78
C ALA A 27 41.25 23.28 14.67
N VAL A 28 42.25 22.67 14.01
CA VAL A 28 42.03 21.73 12.89
C VAL A 28 42.20 20.25 13.30
N ALA A 29 42.68 19.98 14.52
CA ALA A 29 42.98 18.62 14.98
C ALA A 29 41.87 17.93 15.82
N THR A 30 40.76 18.60 16.12
CA THR A 30 39.60 18.02 16.85
C THR A 30 38.33 17.92 16.01
N ALA A 31 38.43 18.14 14.70
CA ALA A 31 37.33 17.99 13.73
C ALA A 31 37.47 16.75 12.82
N LEU A 32 38.38 15.82 13.12
CA LEU A 32 38.77 14.73 12.20
C LEU A 32 38.65 13.30 12.78
N VAL A 33 37.93 13.07 13.89
CA VAL A 33 37.70 11.70 14.43
C VAL A 33 36.22 11.45 14.80
N SER A 34 35.26 12.08 14.13
CA SER A 34 33.83 11.72 14.31
C SER A 34 33.00 11.79 13.04
N ILE A 35 33.65 11.75 11.87
CA ILE A 35 32.99 11.63 10.56
C ILE A 35 33.46 10.32 9.90
N ALA A 36 33.22 9.21 10.59
CA ALA A 36 33.27 7.87 10.05
C ALA A 36 32.35 7.03 10.94
N LEU A 37 31.07 6.96 10.55
CA LEU A 37 30.04 5.96 10.92
C LEU A 37 28.59 6.44 10.70
N VAL A 38 28.35 7.58 10.04
CA VAL A 38 27.00 7.95 9.57
C VAL A 38 27.10 8.50 8.15
N SER A 39 27.27 7.61 7.18
CA SER A 39 27.12 7.89 5.75
C SER A 39 27.07 6.55 5.02
N ASP A 40 25.86 6.02 4.89
CA ASP A 40 25.31 5.40 3.66
C ASP A 40 24.16 4.48 4.07
N VAL A 41 22.99 5.09 4.23
CA VAL A 41 21.74 4.47 3.81
C VAL A 41 21.06 5.55 2.99
N GLY A 42 21.52 5.68 1.74
CA GLY A 42 20.82 6.44 0.72
C GLY A 42 19.46 5.80 0.47
N ALA A 43 18.45 6.63 0.20
CA ALA A 43 17.22 6.14 -0.40
C ALA A 43 17.58 5.31 -1.63
N HIS A 44 17.05 4.09 -1.74
CA HIS A 44 17.36 3.22 -2.86
C HIS A 44 16.76 3.86 -4.14
N PRO A 45 17.58 4.07 -5.19
CA PRO A 45 17.06 4.31 -6.54
C PRO A 45 16.28 3.07 -7.02
N PRO A 46 15.69 3.04 -8.23
CA PRO A 46 15.09 1.83 -8.77
C PRO A 46 15.96 0.59 -8.55
N ALA A 47 15.36 -0.59 -8.71
CA ALA A 47 16.13 -1.69 -9.28
C ALA A 47 16.59 -1.26 -10.69
N GLU A 48 17.56 -0.35 -10.76
CA GLU A 48 18.35 -0.07 -11.95
C GLU A 48 19.01 -1.40 -12.25
N GLY A 49 18.58 -2.06 -13.33
CA GLY A 49 19.30 -3.24 -13.78
C GLY A 49 20.78 -2.87 -13.91
N PRO A 50 21.70 -3.76 -13.53
CA PRO A 50 23.08 -3.40 -13.22
C PRO A 50 23.72 -2.53 -14.30
N SER A 51 24.39 -1.45 -13.92
CA SER A 51 25.04 -0.56 -14.88
C SER A 51 26.20 -1.28 -15.53
N VAL A 52 26.15 -1.41 -16.86
CA VAL A 52 27.18 -2.11 -17.62
C VAL A 52 27.85 -1.20 -18.63
N ARG A 53 29.09 -1.52 -18.97
CA ARG A 53 29.78 -0.89 -20.10
C ARG A 53 30.48 -1.92 -20.98
N VAL A 54 30.64 -1.56 -22.24
CA VAL A 54 31.47 -2.30 -23.20
C VAL A 54 32.92 -1.88 -23.01
N SER A 55 33.80 -2.86 -22.88
CA SER A 55 35.24 -2.67 -22.98
C SER A 55 35.73 -3.24 -24.31
N ALA A 56 36.59 -2.52 -25.01
CA ALA A 56 37.09 -2.89 -26.33
C ALA A 56 38.61 -2.74 -26.41
N LEU A 57 39.29 -3.77 -26.92
CA LEU A 57 40.73 -3.81 -27.14
C LEU A 57 41.02 -3.92 -28.63
N LYS A 58 41.71 -2.94 -29.18
CA LYS A 58 42.21 -2.98 -30.56
C LYS A 58 43.56 -3.72 -30.60
N GLY A 59 43.62 -4.80 -31.36
CA GLY A 59 44.85 -5.55 -31.64
C GLY A 59 45.67 -4.96 -32.78
N GLU A 60 46.95 -5.33 -32.84
CA GLU A 60 47.88 -4.90 -33.89
C GLU A 60 47.48 -5.37 -35.28
N ASP A 61 46.76 -6.49 -35.36
CA ASP A 61 46.20 -7.05 -36.59
C ASP A 61 44.86 -6.41 -37.01
N GLY A 62 44.45 -5.32 -36.35
CA GLY A 62 43.21 -4.60 -36.63
C GLY A 62 41.95 -5.30 -36.11
N ARG A 63 42.08 -6.41 -35.37
CA ARG A 63 40.95 -7.03 -34.69
C ARG A 63 40.53 -6.23 -33.48
N VAL A 64 39.24 -6.25 -33.17
CA VAL A 64 38.70 -5.63 -31.95
C VAL A 64 38.12 -6.72 -31.06
N THR A 65 38.65 -6.86 -29.85
CA THR A 65 38.15 -7.78 -28.82
C THR A 65 37.23 -7.03 -27.88
N VAL A 66 36.03 -7.54 -27.63
CA VAL A 66 35.05 -6.92 -26.71
C VAL A 66 34.90 -7.68 -25.40
N GLY A 67 34.51 -6.99 -24.35
CA GLY A 67 34.15 -7.53 -23.05
C GLY A 67 33.12 -6.63 -22.36
N VAL A 68 32.50 -7.13 -21.29
CA VAL A 68 31.55 -6.39 -20.48
C VAL A 68 32.17 -6.14 -19.10
N GLN A 69 31.93 -4.97 -18.51
CA GLN A 69 32.20 -4.70 -17.10
C GLN A 69 30.92 -4.21 -16.46
N VAL A 70 30.71 -4.61 -15.21
CA VAL A 70 29.60 -4.17 -14.35
C VAL A 70 30.13 -3.09 -13.40
N LEU A 71 29.31 -2.10 -13.08
CA LEU A 71 29.62 -1.11 -12.04
C LEU A 71 29.33 -1.74 -10.68
N GLU A 72 30.33 -1.75 -9.80
CA GLU A 72 30.21 -2.25 -8.43
C GLU A 72 29.68 -1.14 -7.50
N GLU A 73 29.14 -1.51 -6.34
CA GLU A 73 28.55 -0.59 -5.34
C GLU A 73 29.50 0.54 -4.89
N ASP A 74 30.82 0.28 -4.89
CA ASP A 74 31.82 1.29 -4.51
C ASP A 74 32.17 2.28 -5.65
N GLY A 75 31.40 2.25 -6.73
CA GLY A 75 31.56 3.10 -7.91
C GLY A 75 32.73 2.70 -8.81
N ARG A 76 33.42 1.58 -8.54
CA ARG A 76 34.47 1.04 -9.41
C ARG A 76 33.88 0.07 -10.41
N TRP A 77 34.55 -0.06 -11.55
CA TRP A 77 34.19 -1.07 -12.54
C TRP A 77 34.82 -2.41 -12.18
N GLY A 78 33.98 -3.42 -12.10
CA GLY A 78 34.33 -4.79 -11.79
C GLY A 78 35.22 -5.47 -12.82
N GLU A 79 35.44 -6.77 -12.62
CA GLU A 79 36.25 -7.55 -13.55
C GLU A 79 35.65 -7.57 -14.96
N ARG A 80 36.55 -7.71 -15.96
CA ARG A 80 36.14 -7.75 -17.36
C ARG A 80 35.70 -9.16 -17.73
N LEU A 81 34.40 -9.30 -17.94
CA LEU A 81 33.79 -10.51 -18.44
C LEU A 81 34.01 -10.61 -19.94
N LEU A 82 34.68 -11.68 -20.37
CA LEU A 82 35.05 -11.89 -21.78
C LEU A 82 34.16 -12.96 -22.41
N PRO A 83 33.30 -12.59 -23.38
CA PRO A 83 32.51 -13.57 -24.11
C PRO A 83 33.39 -14.58 -24.87
N THR A 84 32.95 -15.83 -24.99
CA THR A 84 33.63 -16.84 -25.83
C THR A 84 33.79 -16.38 -27.27
N ARG A 85 32.73 -15.83 -27.89
CA ARG A 85 32.80 -15.15 -29.19
C ARG A 85 32.84 -13.64 -28.93
N ARG A 86 34.00 -13.02 -29.08
CA ARG A 86 34.22 -11.61 -28.71
C ARG A 86 35.07 -10.81 -29.71
N VAL A 87 35.42 -11.40 -30.83
CA VAL A 87 36.39 -10.81 -31.76
C VAL A 87 35.67 -10.32 -33.01
N ILE A 88 35.78 -9.02 -33.27
CA ILE A 88 35.40 -8.40 -34.54
C ILE A 88 36.64 -8.45 -35.42
N SER A 89 36.57 -9.25 -36.49
CA SER A 89 37.67 -9.39 -37.43
C SER A 89 37.91 -8.10 -38.21
N ALA A 90 39.16 -7.83 -38.59
CA ALA A 90 39.49 -6.76 -39.55
C ALA A 90 38.75 -6.97 -40.89
N SER A 91 38.44 -8.21 -41.26
CA SER A 91 37.69 -8.58 -42.47
C SER A 91 36.16 -8.57 -42.32
N SER A 92 35.62 -8.20 -41.14
CA SER A 92 34.17 -8.10 -40.95
C SER A 92 33.55 -7.09 -41.93
N ARG A 93 32.37 -7.43 -42.47
CA ARG A 93 31.61 -6.55 -43.37
C ARG A 93 31.21 -5.27 -42.64
N ALA A 94 31.40 -4.12 -43.28
CA ALA A 94 30.92 -2.85 -42.78
C ALA A 94 29.38 -2.83 -42.74
N ASN A 95 28.84 -1.97 -41.87
CA ASN A 95 27.41 -1.71 -41.70
C ASN A 95 26.54 -2.94 -41.36
N THR A 96 27.14 -4.00 -40.82
CA THR A 96 26.43 -5.17 -40.27
C THR A 96 26.69 -5.31 -38.78
N TRP A 97 25.62 -5.49 -37.99
CA TRP A 97 25.74 -5.75 -36.56
C TRP A 97 26.18 -7.19 -36.29
N LEU A 98 27.31 -7.33 -35.63
CA LEU A 98 27.83 -8.60 -35.10
C LEU A 98 27.48 -8.71 -33.61
N ARG A 99 27.37 -9.93 -33.10
CA ARG A 99 27.01 -10.20 -31.70
C ARG A 99 28.06 -11.07 -31.05
N SER A 100 28.43 -10.72 -29.83
CA SER A 100 29.22 -11.61 -28.98
C SER A 100 28.38 -12.82 -28.56
N SER A 101 29.02 -13.86 -28.03
CA SER A 101 28.29 -14.80 -27.19
C SER A 101 27.77 -14.08 -25.94
N PRO A 102 26.71 -14.59 -25.30
CA PRO A 102 26.26 -14.04 -24.03
C PRO A 102 27.33 -14.23 -22.94
N VAL A 103 27.32 -13.33 -21.96
CA VAL A 103 27.94 -13.50 -20.65
C VAL A 103 26.85 -13.27 -19.61
N THR A 104 26.84 -14.08 -18.56
CA THR A 104 25.97 -13.87 -17.41
C THR A 104 26.65 -12.86 -16.50
N ILE A 105 25.94 -11.79 -16.18
CA ILE A 105 26.33 -10.88 -15.10
C ILE A 105 25.48 -11.24 -13.89
N ASP A 106 26.12 -11.40 -12.73
CA ASP A 106 25.37 -11.40 -11.48
C ASP A 106 24.71 -10.02 -11.38
N GLY A 107 23.45 -9.97 -10.96
CA GLY A 107 22.61 -8.77 -11.00
C GLY A 107 23.05 -7.63 -10.07
N GLY A 108 24.33 -7.57 -9.68
CA GLY A 108 24.78 -6.91 -8.48
C GLY A 108 24.27 -7.70 -7.27
N ASN A 109 25.14 -7.94 -6.30
CA ASN A 109 24.69 -8.43 -5.00
C ASN A 109 24.23 -7.23 -4.18
N GLU A 110 23.37 -6.37 -4.74
CA GLU A 110 22.60 -5.48 -3.88
C GLU A 110 21.79 -6.44 -3.00
N LEU A 111 22.18 -6.50 -1.73
CA LEU A 111 21.51 -7.28 -0.71
C LEU A 111 20.07 -6.75 -0.67
N ARG A 112 19.19 -7.38 -1.44
CA ARG A 112 17.77 -7.06 -1.40
C ARG A 112 17.35 -7.18 0.05
N PRO A 113 16.76 -6.12 0.63
CA PRO A 113 16.46 -6.08 2.05
C PRO A 113 15.65 -7.32 2.41
N LEU A 114 16.08 -8.01 3.47
CA LEU A 114 15.28 -9.11 3.98
C LEU A 114 13.98 -8.55 4.53
N PHE A 115 12.86 -9.00 3.99
CA PHE A 115 11.56 -8.81 4.59
C PHE A 115 11.15 -10.10 5.27
N CYS A 116 10.64 -9.97 6.49
CA CYS A 116 10.09 -11.08 7.24
C CYS A 116 8.60 -10.90 7.43
N VAL A 117 7.85 -11.98 7.27
CA VAL A 117 6.42 -12.06 7.58
C VAL A 117 6.24 -13.23 8.54
N VAL A 118 5.77 -12.93 9.74
CA VAL A 118 5.63 -13.92 10.82
C VAL A 118 4.16 -13.96 11.27
N ALA A 119 3.48 -15.07 10.99
CA ALA A 119 2.08 -15.27 11.31
C ALA A 119 1.88 -16.24 12.50
N HIS A 120 0.70 -16.16 13.11
CA HIS A 120 0.15 -17.23 13.94
C HIS A 120 -0.49 -18.30 13.04
N GLY A 121 -0.71 -19.50 13.54
CA GLY A 121 -1.46 -20.55 12.85
C GLY A 121 -0.63 -21.72 12.33
N GLY A 122 -1.33 -22.77 11.91
CA GLY A 122 -0.75 -24.00 11.39
C GLY A 122 -0.10 -23.80 10.02
N THR A 123 0.82 -24.69 9.66
CA THR A 123 1.41 -24.70 8.30
C THR A 123 0.48 -25.29 7.24
N ASP A 124 -0.52 -26.02 7.71
CA ASP A 124 -1.59 -26.73 6.99
C ASP A 124 -2.93 -25.97 7.01
N ASP A 125 -3.02 -24.87 7.75
CA ASP A 125 -4.18 -23.97 7.72
C ASP A 125 -4.34 -23.33 6.33
N HIS A 126 -5.53 -23.51 5.76
CA HIS A 126 -5.86 -23.08 4.41
C HIS A 126 -5.83 -21.55 4.22
N PHE A 127 -6.15 -20.76 5.25
CA PHE A 127 -6.01 -19.31 5.22
C PHE A 127 -4.54 -18.95 5.01
N TRP A 128 -3.63 -19.51 5.81
CA TRP A 128 -2.20 -19.21 5.73
C TRP A 128 -1.55 -19.71 4.44
N MET A 129 -2.02 -20.84 3.90
CA MET A 129 -1.61 -21.32 2.58
C MET A 129 -1.99 -20.34 1.48
N LYS A 130 -3.26 -19.89 1.44
CA LYS A 130 -3.76 -18.92 0.47
C LYS A 130 -3.03 -17.58 0.63
N PHE A 131 -2.95 -17.05 1.84
CA PHE A 131 -2.22 -15.82 2.16
C PHE A 131 -0.77 -15.86 1.67
N ARG A 132 -0.02 -16.91 2.03
CA ARG A 132 1.39 -17.08 1.65
C ARG A 132 1.59 -17.07 0.14
N SER A 133 0.68 -17.70 -0.59
CA SER A 133 0.78 -17.79 -2.05
C SER A 133 0.68 -16.42 -2.73
N PHE A 134 -0.24 -15.56 -2.29
CA PHE A 134 -0.42 -14.20 -2.80
C PHE A 134 0.66 -13.23 -2.30
N LEU A 135 1.13 -13.45 -1.07
CA LEU A 135 2.30 -12.75 -0.54
C LEU A 135 3.54 -13.00 -1.42
N TYR A 136 3.82 -14.24 -1.81
CA TYR A 136 4.95 -14.53 -2.70
C TYR A 136 4.79 -13.96 -4.11
N GLN A 137 3.56 -13.80 -4.59
CA GLN A 137 3.33 -13.13 -5.88
C GLN A 137 3.66 -11.65 -5.83
N ALA A 138 3.21 -10.93 -4.79
CA ALA A 138 3.60 -9.55 -4.57
C ALA A 138 5.13 -9.42 -4.40
N ALA A 139 5.75 -10.37 -3.69
CA ALA A 139 7.20 -10.44 -3.54
C ALA A 139 7.91 -10.68 -4.88
N ASP A 140 7.41 -11.55 -5.76
CA ASP A 140 8.03 -11.83 -7.06
C ASP A 140 8.02 -10.59 -7.96
N ARG A 141 6.90 -9.83 -7.96
CA ARG A 141 6.75 -8.63 -8.80
C ARG A 141 7.62 -7.47 -8.39
N SER A 142 7.77 -7.29 -7.09
CA SER A 142 8.70 -6.34 -6.51
C SER A 142 10.13 -6.88 -6.41
N ALA A 143 10.32 -8.14 -6.82
CA ALA A 143 11.57 -8.86 -6.71
C ALA A 143 12.12 -8.87 -5.25
N SER A 144 11.24 -8.93 -4.24
CA SER A 144 11.59 -8.90 -2.81
C SER A 144 12.35 -10.15 -2.33
N ASN A 145 13.28 -9.96 -1.40
CA ASN A 145 13.84 -11.03 -0.58
C ASN A 145 12.95 -11.25 0.63
N LEU A 146 12.09 -12.26 0.58
CA LEU A 146 11.05 -12.47 1.57
C LEU A 146 11.22 -13.81 2.30
N ARG A 147 11.09 -13.77 3.63
CA ARG A 147 10.90 -14.95 4.49
C ARG A 147 9.50 -14.91 5.07
N PHE A 148 8.77 -16.01 4.94
CA PHE A 148 7.49 -16.22 5.60
C PHE A 148 7.62 -17.38 6.58
N GLU A 149 7.19 -17.18 7.81
CA GLU A 149 7.07 -18.20 8.85
C GLU A 149 5.68 -18.11 9.49
N THR A 150 5.08 -19.24 9.84
CA THR A 150 3.81 -19.31 10.57
C THR A 150 3.97 -20.30 11.73
N HIS A 151 3.41 -19.98 12.89
CA HIS A 151 3.60 -20.73 14.12
C HIS A 151 2.33 -20.79 14.96
N LEU A 152 1.94 -21.98 15.41
CA LEU A 152 0.81 -22.16 16.33
C LEU A 152 1.09 -21.62 17.73
N GLN A 153 2.34 -21.73 18.20
CA GLN A 153 2.73 -21.34 19.55
C GLN A 153 3.35 -19.94 19.55
N ALA A 154 2.90 -19.08 20.47
CA ALA A 154 3.41 -17.71 20.59
C ALA A 154 4.93 -17.65 20.83
N ASP A 155 5.49 -18.57 21.62
CA ASP A 155 6.94 -18.67 21.87
C ASP A 155 7.74 -18.91 20.57
N ASP A 156 7.21 -19.71 19.64
CA ASP A 156 7.86 -19.97 18.36
C ASP A 156 7.74 -18.76 17.42
N GLN A 157 6.62 -18.05 17.47
CA GLN A 157 6.42 -16.77 16.76
C GLN A 157 7.42 -15.71 17.26
N VAL A 158 7.60 -15.59 18.58
CA VAL A 158 8.60 -14.72 19.22
C VAL A 158 10.00 -15.07 18.73
N ALA A 159 10.36 -16.36 18.78
CA ALA A 159 11.67 -16.82 18.30
C ALA A 159 11.90 -16.51 16.81
N ALA A 160 10.85 -16.56 15.98
CA ALA A 160 10.92 -16.17 14.57
C ALA A 160 11.17 -14.68 14.37
N ILE A 161 10.48 -13.83 15.14
CA ILE A 161 10.70 -12.37 15.12
C ILE A 161 12.14 -12.05 15.51
N GLU A 162 12.65 -12.65 16.60
CA GLU A 162 14.04 -12.46 17.04
C GLU A 162 15.07 -12.91 16.00
N ARG A 163 14.82 -14.04 15.32
CA ARG A 163 15.66 -14.50 14.20
C ARG A 163 15.67 -13.49 13.06
N CYS A 164 14.52 -12.94 12.70
CA CYS A 164 14.42 -11.91 11.65
C CYS A 164 15.20 -10.65 12.00
N VAL A 165 15.14 -10.20 13.26
CA VAL A 165 15.97 -9.08 13.74
C VAL A 165 17.46 -9.43 13.65
N SER A 166 17.85 -10.61 14.12
CA SER A 166 19.25 -11.08 14.07
C SER A 166 19.79 -11.20 12.64
N ASP A 167 18.93 -11.57 11.69
CA ASP A 167 19.26 -11.70 10.27
C ASP A 167 19.24 -10.36 9.52
N GLY A 168 18.94 -9.25 10.21
CA GLY A 168 18.95 -7.91 9.64
C GLY A 168 17.74 -7.61 8.76
N ALA A 169 16.56 -8.12 9.11
CA ALA A 169 15.32 -7.78 8.42
C ALA A 169 15.10 -6.27 8.38
N ALA A 170 14.86 -5.72 7.18
CA ALA A 170 14.58 -4.30 7.00
C ALA A 170 13.14 -3.97 7.42
N VAL A 171 12.21 -4.91 7.19
CA VAL A 171 10.80 -4.80 7.57
C VAL A 171 10.35 -6.15 8.14
N ILE A 172 9.65 -6.11 9.26
CA ILE A 172 8.94 -7.26 9.84
C ILE A 172 7.43 -6.97 9.77
N ALA A 173 6.68 -7.83 9.09
CA ALA A 173 5.24 -7.93 9.23
C ALA A 173 4.93 -9.02 10.26
N SER A 174 4.09 -8.73 11.25
CA SER A 174 3.65 -9.74 12.22
C SER A 174 2.15 -9.68 12.45
N THR A 175 1.50 -10.83 12.61
CA THR A 175 0.18 -10.89 13.24
C THR A 175 0.30 -10.60 14.73
N LEU A 176 -0.78 -10.12 15.34
CA LEU A 176 -0.87 -9.84 16.77
C LEU A 176 -2.01 -10.62 17.44
N ALA A 177 -2.12 -11.93 17.15
CA ALA A 177 -3.10 -12.79 17.83
C ALA A 177 -2.82 -12.88 19.34
N SER A 178 -1.55 -13.00 19.74
CA SER A 178 -1.12 -12.94 21.14
C SER A 178 -0.26 -11.69 21.37
N PRO A 179 -0.86 -10.49 21.45
CA PRO A 179 -0.15 -9.21 21.39
C PRO A 179 0.81 -9.01 22.57
N ASP A 180 0.51 -9.57 23.74
CA ASP A 180 1.35 -9.46 24.93
C ASP A 180 2.71 -10.15 24.75
N ASP A 181 2.76 -11.27 24.03
CA ASP A 181 3.98 -12.06 23.79
C ASP A 181 4.89 -11.40 22.74
N VAL A 182 4.32 -10.99 21.60
CA VAL A 182 5.09 -10.48 20.46
C VAL A 182 5.46 -8.99 20.57
N ARG A 183 4.81 -8.23 21.47
CA ARG A 183 5.02 -6.78 21.58
C ARG A 183 6.46 -6.40 21.91
N GLU A 184 7.08 -7.05 22.88
CA GLU A 184 8.45 -6.71 23.29
C GLU A 184 9.47 -6.97 22.16
N PRO A 185 9.52 -8.16 21.53
CA PRO A 185 10.37 -8.42 20.37
C PRO A 185 10.18 -7.43 19.22
N LEU A 186 8.93 -7.06 18.88
CA LEU A 186 8.66 -6.09 17.81
C LEU A 186 9.12 -4.68 18.17
N MET A 187 8.94 -4.25 19.42
CA MET A 187 9.46 -2.96 19.89
C MET A 187 10.98 -2.92 19.91
N GLN A 188 11.64 -4.04 20.21
CA GLN A 188 13.10 -4.18 20.10
C GLN A 188 13.56 -4.12 18.63
N ALA A 189 12.86 -4.78 17.71
CA ALA A 189 13.11 -4.69 16.27
C ALA A 189 13.05 -3.22 15.80
N LYS A 190 11.99 -2.51 16.19
CA LYS A 190 11.84 -1.08 15.87
C LYS A 190 12.96 -0.22 16.44
N ALA A 191 13.38 -0.48 17.67
CA ALA A 191 14.51 0.21 18.29
C ALA A 191 15.85 -0.08 17.56
N ALA A 192 15.98 -1.24 16.93
CA ALA A 192 17.13 -1.61 16.09
C ALA A 192 17.09 -1.03 14.67
N GLY A 193 15.99 -0.37 14.27
CA GLY A 193 15.82 0.29 12.97
C GLY A 193 15.01 -0.50 11.95
N THR A 194 14.58 -1.72 12.28
CA THR A 194 13.63 -2.50 11.47
C THR A 194 12.26 -1.83 11.48
N GLN A 195 11.66 -1.60 10.31
CA GLN A 195 10.28 -1.12 10.26
C GLN A 195 9.32 -2.26 10.64
N VAL A 196 8.19 -1.91 11.25
CA VAL A 196 7.19 -2.88 11.70
C VAL A 196 5.86 -2.57 11.02
N ILE A 197 5.27 -3.58 10.40
CA ILE A 197 3.86 -3.58 9.98
C ILE A 197 3.14 -4.74 10.67
N THR A 198 1.82 -4.67 10.73
CA THR A 198 0.98 -5.70 11.33
C THR A 198 -0.11 -6.10 10.36
N PHE A 199 -0.67 -7.29 10.52
CA PHE A 199 -1.69 -7.77 9.60
C PHE A 199 -2.55 -8.85 10.23
N ASN A 200 -3.70 -9.10 9.60
CA ASN A 200 -4.73 -10.09 9.91
C ASN A 200 -5.37 -9.94 11.30
N ALA A 201 -4.59 -10.00 12.37
CA ALA A 201 -5.05 -9.97 13.74
C ALA A 201 -4.39 -8.86 14.56
N GLY A 202 -5.18 -8.30 15.48
CA GLY A 202 -4.75 -7.41 16.55
C GLY A 202 -4.65 -5.92 16.19
N VAL A 203 -5.61 -5.40 15.43
CA VAL A 203 -5.64 -4.01 14.94
C VAL A 203 -5.52 -2.97 16.06
N GLU A 204 -6.15 -3.24 17.21
CA GLU A 204 -6.14 -2.44 18.42
C GLU A 204 -4.76 -2.37 19.09
N HIS A 205 -3.91 -3.39 18.87
CA HIS A 205 -2.55 -3.42 19.39
C HIS A 205 -1.49 -2.95 18.38
N ALA A 206 -1.84 -2.76 17.10
CA ALA A 206 -0.93 -2.34 16.04
C ALA A 206 -0.14 -1.06 16.41
N LYS A 207 -0.81 -0.06 16.99
CA LYS A 207 -0.15 1.17 17.46
C LYS A 207 0.84 0.92 18.59
N SER A 208 0.55 -0.04 19.47
CA SER A 208 1.36 -0.32 20.68
C SER A 208 2.71 -0.95 20.36
N VAL A 209 2.79 -1.69 19.26
CA VAL A 209 4.04 -2.28 18.72
C VAL A 209 4.77 -1.34 17.74
N GLY A 210 4.23 -0.14 17.55
CA GLY A 210 4.78 0.85 16.63
C GLY A 210 4.60 0.49 15.16
N SER A 211 3.54 -0.25 14.81
CA SER A 211 3.19 -0.56 13.42
C SER A 211 2.98 0.71 12.60
N GLU A 212 3.47 0.72 11.35
CA GLU A 212 3.20 1.78 10.37
C GLU A 212 1.89 1.56 9.62
N ILE A 213 1.61 0.31 9.27
CA ILE A 213 0.44 -0.12 8.51
C ILE A 213 -0.14 -1.34 9.21
N HIS A 214 -1.47 -1.44 9.27
CA HIS A 214 -2.19 -2.66 9.67
C HIS A 214 -3.08 -3.11 8.51
N ILE A 215 -3.01 -4.38 8.11
CA ILE A 215 -3.72 -4.90 6.93
C ILE A 215 -4.58 -6.09 7.35
N ALA A 216 -5.90 -6.00 7.28
CA ALA A 216 -6.77 -7.07 7.78
C ALA A 216 -8.14 -7.05 7.09
N LEU A 217 -8.97 -8.03 7.41
CA LEU A 217 -10.42 -7.92 7.24
C LEU A 217 -10.97 -6.96 8.32
N ASN A 218 -12.04 -6.23 8.01
CA ASN A 218 -12.85 -5.59 9.03
C ASN A 218 -13.67 -6.66 9.77
N ASP A 219 -13.06 -7.32 10.76
CA ASP A 219 -13.62 -8.48 11.45
C ASP A 219 -14.98 -8.20 12.12
N HIS A 220 -15.13 -7.01 12.71
CA HIS A 220 -16.41 -6.60 13.29
C HIS A 220 -17.50 -6.47 12.22
N ALA A 221 -17.19 -5.80 11.11
CA ALA A 221 -18.14 -5.71 10.00
C ALA A 221 -18.48 -7.08 9.41
N ALA A 222 -17.54 -8.04 9.40
CA ALA A 222 -17.81 -9.41 8.94
C ALA A 222 -18.84 -10.12 9.83
N GLY A 223 -18.72 -9.93 11.15
CA GLY A 223 -19.74 -10.32 12.12
C GLY A 223 -21.09 -9.65 11.87
N GLU A 224 -21.09 -8.34 11.66
CA GLU A 224 -22.31 -7.57 11.40
C GLU A 224 -23.01 -8.05 10.13
N LEU A 225 -22.25 -8.35 9.09
CA LEU A 225 -22.78 -8.91 7.84
C LEU A 225 -23.42 -10.29 8.07
N ALA A 226 -22.80 -11.16 8.87
CA ALA A 226 -23.40 -12.45 9.22
C ALA A 226 -24.74 -12.28 9.96
N GLY A 227 -24.81 -11.38 10.94
CA GLY A 227 -26.06 -11.11 11.67
C GLY A 227 -27.14 -10.51 10.77
N GLN A 228 -26.79 -9.62 9.85
CA GLN A 228 -27.70 -9.12 8.82
C GLN A 228 -28.25 -10.25 7.94
N GLN A 229 -27.39 -11.17 7.49
CA GLN A 229 -27.82 -12.33 6.70
C GLN A 229 -28.78 -13.25 7.46
N PHE A 230 -28.55 -13.50 8.75
CA PHE A 230 -29.50 -14.26 9.58
C PHE A 230 -30.85 -13.53 9.74
N ASN A 231 -30.83 -12.21 9.96
CA ASN A 231 -32.04 -11.41 10.05
C ASN A 231 -32.85 -11.44 8.73
N GLU A 232 -32.17 -11.29 7.58
CA GLU A 232 -32.78 -11.34 6.24
C GLU A 232 -33.43 -12.70 5.95
N ARG A 233 -32.83 -13.78 6.47
CA ARG A 233 -33.35 -15.15 6.38
C ARG A 233 -34.48 -15.43 7.38
N GLY A 234 -34.79 -14.50 8.28
CA GLY A 234 -35.84 -14.64 9.28
C GLY A 234 -35.48 -15.60 10.42
N ILE A 235 -34.19 -15.81 10.68
CA ILE A 235 -33.74 -16.57 11.85
C ILE A 235 -34.05 -15.74 13.10
N THR A 236 -34.82 -16.32 14.02
CA THR A 236 -35.25 -15.62 15.25
C THR A 236 -34.81 -16.31 16.54
N GLY A 237 -34.35 -17.56 16.48
CA GLY A 237 -33.93 -18.29 17.66
C GLY A 237 -32.47 -18.03 18.02
N GLN A 238 -31.84 -19.02 18.63
CA GLN A 238 -30.50 -18.89 19.20
C GLN A 238 -29.44 -19.17 18.12
N VAL A 239 -28.40 -18.34 18.05
CA VAL A 239 -27.26 -18.52 17.13
C VAL A 239 -26.01 -18.88 17.92
N ALA A 240 -25.13 -19.71 17.37
CA ALA A 240 -23.81 -19.97 17.94
C ALA A 240 -22.69 -19.38 17.07
N CYS A 241 -21.73 -18.71 17.69
CA CYS A 241 -20.47 -18.27 17.07
C CYS A 241 -19.35 -19.25 17.48
N LEU A 242 -18.74 -19.93 16.51
CA LEU A 242 -17.75 -20.99 16.76
C LEU A 242 -16.33 -20.43 16.77
N ILE A 243 -15.74 -20.37 17.96
CA ILE A 243 -14.40 -19.84 18.20
C ILE A 243 -13.41 -21.01 18.24
N HIS A 244 -12.46 -21.00 17.31
CA HIS A 244 -11.40 -22.03 17.20
C HIS A 244 -10.08 -21.61 17.85
N GLU A 245 -9.94 -20.35 18.27
CA GLU A 245 -8.71 -19.80 18.87
C GLU A 245 -9.04 -18.97 20.12
N ARG A 246 -8.48 -19.34 21.27
CA ARG A 246 -8.84 -18.76 22.58
C ARG A 246 -8.42 -17.31 22.82
N ASP A 247 -7.31 -16.89 22.21
CA ASP A 247 -6.68 -15.59 22.49
C ASP A 247 -6.68 -14.63 21.29
N ASN A 248 -7.27 -15.02 20.16
CA ASN A 248 -7.27 -14.23 18.94
C ASN A 248 -8.40 -13.18 18.96
N LEU A 249 -8.05 -11.91 19.11
CA LEU A 249 -9.02 -10.80 19.16
C LEU A 249 -9.83 -10.63 17.86
N SER A 250 -9.30 -11.06 16.71
CA SER A 250 -10.05 -10.97 15.45
C SER A 250 -11.26 -11.89 15.41
N VAL A 251 -11.16 -13.10 15.95
CA VAL A 251 -12.32 -14.03 16.00
C VAL A 251 -13.36 -13.57 17.03
N GLU A 252 -12.92 -12.90 18.10
CA GLU A 252 -13.83 -12.27 19.05
C GLU A 252 -14.60 -11.10 18.41
N HIS A 253 -13.93 -10.23 17.66
CA HIS A 253 -14.59 -9.12 16.96
C HIS A 253 -15.65 -9.58 15.96
N ARG A 254 -15.45 -10.73 15.29
CA ARG A 254 -16.50 -11.33 14.44
C ARG A 254 -17.73 -11.72 15.25
N CYS A 255 -17.56 -12.30 16.44
CA CYS A 255 -18.69 -12.60 17.31
C CYS A 255 -19.33 -11.33 17.89
N ASP A 256 -18.55 -10.30 18.23
CA ASP A 256 -19.06 -9.00 18.68
C ASP A 256 -19.94 -8.33 17.62
N GLY A 257 -19.49 -8.32 16.37
CA GLY A 257 -20.28 -7.77 15.25
C GLY A 257 -21.56 -8.56 14.99
N LEU A 258 -21.51 -9.88 15.13
CA LEU A 258 -22.71 -10.72 15.07
C LEU A 258 -23.70 -10.34 16.18
N GLU A 259 -23.23 -10.18 17.42
CA GLU A 259 -24.04 -9.74 18.56
C GLU A 259 -24.63 -8.34 18.37
N ALA A 260 -23.87 -7.42 17.78
CA ALA A 260 -24.30 -6.04 17.56
C ALA A 260 -25.44 -5.93 16.54
N SER A 261 -25.50 -6.85 15.57
CA SER A 261 -26.40 -6.77 14.42
C SER A 261 -27.56 -7.76 14.46
N TYR A 262 -27.42 -8.92 15.10
CA TYR A 262 -28.44 -9.96 15.13
C TYR A 262 -29.64 -9.59 16.02
N GLN A 263 -30.85 -9.81 15.53
CA GLN A 263 -32.10 -9.37 16.17
C GLN A 263 -32.93 -10.50 16.81
N GLY A 264 -32.43 -11.74 16.79
CA GLY A 264 -33.12 -12.90 17.35
C GLY A 264 -32.91 -13.12 18.85
N ALA A 265 -33.03 -14.38 19.29
CA ALA A 265 -33.05 -14.73 20.72
C ALA A 265 -31.70 -14.48 21.45
N GLY A 266 -30.60 -14.43 20.71
CA GLY A 266 -29.26 -14.13 21.22
C GLY A 266 -28.17 -14.83 20.41
N VAL A 267 -26.92 -14.59 20.81
CA VAL A 267 -25.71 -15.24 20.27
C VAL A 267 -24.98 -15.93 21.42
N MET A 268 -24.55 -17.17 21.21
CA MET A 268 -23.73 -17.93 22.14
C MET A 268 -22.34 -18.10 21.54
N ARG A 269 -21.29 -17.81 22.30
CA ARG A 269 -19.91 -18.10 21.89
C ARG A 269 -19.56 -19.53 22.32
N ILE A 270 -19.16 -20.38 21.37
CA ILE A 270 -18.73 -21.76 21.63
C ILE A 270 -17.25 -21.86 21.32
N ARG A 271 -16.43 -22.13 22.34
CA ARG A 271 -14.97 -22.27 22.21
C ARG A 271 -14.64 -23.74 22.02
N LEU A 272 -14.22 -24.10 20.81
CA LEU A 272 -13.96 -25.49 20.45
C LEU A 272 -12.79 -26.09 21.25
N GLU A 273 -11.80 -25.30 21.63
CA GLU A 273 -10.68 -25.74 22.47
C GLU A 273 -11.05 -25.99 23.96
N GLU A 274 -12.21 -25.53 24.43
CA GLU A 274 -12.62 -25.69 25.84
C GLU A 274 -13.53 -26.91 26.03
N VAL A 275 -13.99 -27.53 24.94
CA VAL A 275 -14.82 -28.74 24.97
C VAL A 275 -13.94 -29.99 25.17
N ASP A 276 -12.65 -29.94 24.80
CA ASP A 276 -11.67 -30.99 25.11
C ASP A 276 -10.49 -30.49 25.98
N SER A 277 -10.17 -31.25 27.02
CA SER A 277 -9.01 -31.04 27.92
C SER A 277 -7.73 -31.74 27.41
N HIS A 278 -7.77 -32.32 26.21
CA HIS A 278 -6.64 -33.00 25.60
C HIS A 278 -5.99 -32.14 24.52
N LEU A 279 -4.80 -31.65 24.88
CA LEU A 279 -3.83 -30.99 24.01
C LEU A 279 -3.37 -31.96 22.90
N GLU A 280 -4.13 -32.05 21.82
CA GLU A 280 -3.70 -32.48 20.50
C GLU A 280 -4.77 -31.96 19.53
N HIS A 281 -4.39 -31.12 18.56
CA HIS A 281 -5.29 -30.57 17.54
C HIS A 281 -5.73 -31.69 16.57
N ASP A 282 -6.43 -32.71 17.08
CA ASP A 282 -7.01 -33.76 16.26
C ASP A 282 -8.36 -33.27 15.73
N HIS A 283 -8.45 -33.03 14.42
CA HIS A 283 -9.69 -32.61 13.76
C HIS A 283 -10.89 -33.52 14.08
N GLY A 284 -10.64 -34.79 14.45
CA GLY A 284 -11.68 -35.71 14.89
C GLY A 284 -12.40 -35.30 16.18
N SER A 285 -11.71 -34.71 17.15
CA SER A 285 -12.34 -34.31 18.43
C SER A 285 -13.30 -33.14 18.26
N TYR A 286 -12.95 -32.16 17.42
CA TYR A 286 -13.82 -31.00 17.16
C TYR A 286 -15.16 -31.37 16.49
N ILE A 287 -15.17 -32.39 15.62
CA ILE A 287 -16.39 -32.84 14.96
C ILE A 287 -17.32 -33.51 15.97
N ASP A 288 -16.78 -34.39 16.83
CA ASP A 288 -17.55 -35.06 17.88
C ASP A 288 -18.13 -34.03 18.88
N ASP A 289 -17.32 -33.04 19.28
CA ASP A 289 -17.75 -31.93 20.14
C ASP A 289 -18.90 -31.12 19.50
N LEU A 290 -18.80 -30.84 18.20
CA LEU A 290 -19.86 -30.15 17.47
C LEU A 290 -21.14 -30.98 17.34
N VAL A 291 -21.02 -32.30 17.12
CA VAL A 291 -22.18 -33.21 17.10
C VAL A 291 -22.90 -33.16 18.45
N GLU A 292 -22.16 -33.18 19.57
CA GLU A 292 -22.75 -33.03 20.91
C GLU A 292 -23.44 -31.68 21.10
N VAL A 293 -22.78 -30.58 20.74
CA VAL A 293 -23.33 -29.22 20.79
C VAL A 293 -24.63 -29.08 20.00
N LEU A 294 -24.72 -29.74 18.84
CA LEU A 294 -25.85 -29.60 17.91
C LEU A 294 -27.06 -30.50 18.25
N LEU A 295 -26.86 -31.63 18.93
CA LEU A 295 -27.97 -32.52 19.33
C LEU A 295 -28.79 -31.93 20.49
N GLU A 296 -28.11 -31.26 21.41
CA GLU A 296 -28.60 -30.42 22.51
C GLU A 296 -27.32 -30.09 23.30
N ASP A 297 -26.94 -28.82 23.41
CA ASP A 297 -25.88 -28.40 24.36
C ASP A 297 -26.15 -29.05 25.74
N GLN A 298 -25.12 -29.33 26.54
CA GLN A 298 -25.23 -29.77 27.94
C GLN A 298 -26.28 -28.96 28.76
N GLN A 299 -26.65 -27.76 28.31
CA GLN A 299 -27.64 -26.84 28.86
C GLN A 299 -29.06 -26.93 28.27
N GLY A 300 -29.31 -27.79 27.27
CA GLY A 300 -30.60 -27.97 26.59
C GLY A 300 -30.95 -26.88 25.57
N ILE A 301 -29.94 -26.18 25.04
CA ILE A 301 -30.12 -25.11 24.05
C ILE A 301 -30.11 -25.72 22.65
N LYS A 302 -31.10 -25.35 21.83
CA LYS A 302 -31.13 -25.66 20.38
C LYS A 302 -30.72 -24.41 19.61
N TYR A 303 -29.74 -24.57 18.71
CA TYR A 303 -29.29 -23.52 17.80
C TYR A 303 -30.05 -23.59 16.48
N ASP A 304 -30.48 -22.42 15.99
CA ASP A 304 -31.11 -22.27 14.67
C ASP A 304 -30.09 -21.87 13.60
N ALA A 305 -28.96 -21.27 14.00
CA ALA A 305 -27.87 -21.01 13.08
C ALA A 305 -26.49 -21.04 13.75
N LEU A 306 -25.46 -21.25 12.92
CA LEU A 306 -24.05 -21.19 13.28
C LEU A 306 -23.33 -20.12 12.47
N LEU A 307 -22.44 -19.37 13.11
CA LEU A 307 -21.39 -18.62 12.45
C LEU A 307 -20.06 -19.37 12.65
N THR A 308 -19.48 -19.83 11.55
CA THR A 308 -18.13 -20.40 11.50
C THR A 308 -17.13 -19.31 11.13
N LEU A 309 -15.91 -19.39 11.67
CA LEU A 309 -14.96 -18.27 11.65
C LEU A 309 -13.73 -18.52 10.78
N ASN A 310 -13.63 -19.67 10.10
CA ASN A 310 -12.64 -19.96 9.06
C ASN A 310 -13.11 -21.15 8.21
N ALA A 311 -12.33 -21.51 7.20
CA ALA A 311 -12.61 -22.66 6.33
C ALA A 311 -12.68 -23.99 7.12
N ASP A 312 -11.76 -24.23 8.04
CA ASP A 312 -11.69 -25.49 8.79
C ASP A 312 -12.91 -25.69 9.69
N THR A 313 -13.35 -24.64 10.40
CA THR A 313 -14.56 -24.67 11.23
C THR A 313 -15.83 -24.84 10.40
N LEU A 314 -15.87 -24.33 9.17
CA LEU A 314 -16.96 -24.61 8.23
C LEU A 314 -17.00 -26.09 7.86
N THR A 315 -15.86 -26.67 7.49
CA THR A 315 -15.75 -28.09 7.13
C THR A 315 -16.11 -29.00 8.30
N HIS A 316 -15.65 -28.69 9.52
CA HIS A 316 -16.04 -29.42 10.73
C HIS A 316 -17.55 -29.31 11.00
N ALA A 317 -18.15 -28.13 10.89
CA ALA A 317 -19.57 -27.93 11.12
C ALA A 317 -20.44 -28.68 10.10
N LEU A 318 -20.09 -28.62 8.81
CA LEU A 318 -20.81 -29.37 7.76
C LEU A 318 -20.68 -30.88 7.97
N THR A 319 -19.49 -31.36 8.34
CA THR A 319 -19.28 -32.78 8.65
C THR A 319 -20.10 -33.23 9.87
N ALA A 320 -20.15 -32.41 10.92
CA ALA A 320 -20.97 -32.69 12.11
C ALA A 320 -22.47 -32.75 11.73
N VAL A 321 -22.97 -31.78 10.97
CA VAL A 321 -24.35 -31.77 10.47
C VAL A 321 -24.67 -33.01 9.63
N GLN A 322 -23.73 -33.45 8.79
CA GLN A 322 -23.88 -34.67 8.01
C GLN A 322 -24.00 -35.93 8.90
N GLN A 323 -23.27 -36.01 10.01
CA GLN A 323 -23.35 -37.13 10.96
C GLN A 323 -24.67 -37.18 11.73
N LEU A 324 -25.37 -36.05 11.85
CA LEU A 324 -26.63 -35.93 12.58
C LEU A 324 -27.84 -36.51 11.83
N ASP A 325 -27.69 -36.95 10.58
CA ASP A 325 -28.70 -37.65 9.77
C ASP A 325 -30.10 -36.97 9.83
N GLY A 326 -30.12 -35.66 9.61
CA GLY A 326 -31.35 -34.84 9.60
C GLY A 326 -31.80 -34.29 10.95
N ALA A 327 -31.13 -34.63 12.07
CA ALA A 327 -31.46 -34.04 13.37
C ALA A 327 -31.17 -32.52 13.43
N ALA A 328 -30.30 -32.03 12.56
CA ALA A 328 -29.98 -30.61 12.37
C ALA A 328 -30.80 -29.93 11.25
N ASP A 329 -31.87 -30.56 10.74
CA ASP A 329 -32.73 -29.95 9.72
C ASP A 329 -33.25 -28.56 10.16
N GLY A 330 -33.03 -27.57 9.30
CA GLY A 330 -33.38 -26.17 9.56
C GLY A 330 -32.27 -25.33 10.20
N LEU A 331 -31.14 -25.94 10.59
CA LEU A 331 -29.94 -25.22 11.01
C LEU A 331 -29.30 -24.53 9.80
N VAL A 332 -29.06 -23.22 9.92
CA VAL A 332 -28.37 -22.43 8.89
C VAL A 332 -26.94 -22.12 9.30
N ILE A 333 -25.99 -22.22 8.38
CA ILE A 333 -24.58 -21.91 8.60
C ILE A 333 -24.20 -20.68 7.78
N ALA A 334 -23.63 -19.69 8.44
CA ALA A 334 -22.84 -18.66 7.78
C ALA A 334 -21.35 -18.91 8.07
N SER A 335 -20.48 -18.50 7.16
CA SER A 335 -19.04 -18.68 7.32
C SER A 335 -18.25 -17.45 6.93
N VAL A 336 -17.29 -17.06 7.76
CA VAL A 336 -16.22 -16.12 7.39
C VAL A 336 -15.00 -16.94 6.98
N GLY A 337 -14.68 -16.89 5.69
CA GLY A 337 -13.63 -17.71 5.09
C GLY A 337 -14.11 -19.09 4.67
N PHE A 338 -13.51 -19.62 3.61
CA PHE A 338 -13.85 -20.94 3.05
C PHE A 338 -12.71 -21.40 2.14
N ASN A 339 -12.67 -22.70 1.90
CA ASN A 339 -11.84 -23.30 0.87
C ASN A 339 -12.74 -23.87 -0.23
N VAL A 340 -12.46 -23.50 -1.48
CA VAL A 340 -13.22 -23.98 -2.64
C VAL A 340 -13.09 -25.49 -2.80
N ASP A 341 -11.89 -26.04 -2.61
CA ASP A 341 -11.62 -27.46 -2.79
C ASP A 341 -12.40 -28.28 -1.75
N ASP A 342 -12.40 -27.84 -0.50
CA ASP A 342 -13.17 -28.49 0.58
C ASP A 342 -14.68 -28.45 0.29
N LEU A 343 -15.20 -27.28 -0.13
CA LEU A 343 -16.62 -27.16 -0.50
C LEU A 343 -17.00 -28.04 -1.69
N ALA A 344 -16.08 -28.28 -2.63
CA ALA A 344 -16.32 -29.17 -3.76
C ALA A 344 -16.43 -30.65 -3.35
N GLU A 345 -15.88 -31.03 -2.20
CA GLU A 345 -16.01 -32.38 -1.63
C GLU A 345 -17.30 -32.57 -0.83
N ILE A 346 -17.95 -31.49 -0.41
CA ILE A 346 -19.22 -31.54 0.33
C ILE A 346 -20.40 -31.79 -0.63
N PRO A 347 -21.34 -32.72 -0.29
CA PRO A 347 -22.53 -32.93 -1.10
C PRO A 347 -23.33 -31.64 -1.34
N THR A 348 -23.69 -31.34 -2.60
CA THR A 348 -24.38 -30.10 -2.96
C THR A 348 -25.73 -29.94 -2.26
N ASP A 349 -26.45 -31.04 -2.02
CA ASP A 349 -27.70 -31.03 -1.26
C ASP A 349 -27.51 -30.63 0.21
N LEU A 350 -26.37 -30.99 0.81
CA LEU A 350 -26.01 -30.54 2.16
C LEU A 350 -25.69 -29.02 2.17
N LEU A 351 -24.93 -28.55 1.18
CA LEU A 351 -24.63 -27.12 1.03
C LEU A 351 -25.91 -26.31 0.81
N ASP A 352 -26.79 -26.73 -0.10
CA ASP A 352 -28.04 -26.04 -0.40
C ASP A 352 -29.01 -26.01 0.79
N LEU A 353 -28.96 -27.04 1.65
CA LEU A 353 -29.80 -27.14 2.83
C LEU A 353 -29.31 -26.28 4.00
N HIS A 354 -27.98 -26.24 4.22
CA HIS A 354 -27.41 -25.66 5.44
C HIS A 354 -26.58 -24.40 5.21
N LEU A 355 -25.89 -24.25 4.08
CA LEU A 355 -25.01 -23.10 3.84
C LEU A 355 -25.84 -21.88 3.42
N GLY A 356 -26.04 -20.96 4.36
CA GLY A 356 -26.77 -19.72 4.12
C GLY A 356 -25.93 -18.64 3.47
N SER A 357 -24.72 -18.40 3.96
CA SER A 357 -23.91 -17.29 3.47
C SER A 357 -22.43 -17.60 3.59
N LEU A 358 -21.67 -17.29 2.54
CA LEU A 358 -20.21 -17.25 2.57
C LEU A 358 -19.77 -15.79 2.61
N ILE A 359 -18.88 -15.46 3.54
CA ILE A 359 -18.28 -14.15 3.69
C ILE A 359 -16.79 -14.30 3.38
N SER A 360 -16.31 -13.52 2.41
CA SER A 360 -14.88 -13.50 2.06
C SER A 360 -14.04 -13.04 3.24
N ASP A 361 -13.05 -13.84 3.62
CA ASP A 361 -11.98 -13.45 4.54
C ASP A 361 -10.86 -12.65 3.84
N SER A 362 -10.90 -12.57 2.51
CA SER A 362 -9.96 -11.84 1.66
C SER A 362 -8.49 -12.23 1.91
N ALA A 363 -8.21 -13.50 2.25
CA ALA A 363 -6.86 -13.99 2.54
C ALA A 363 -5.86 -13.74 1.40
N ASP A 364 -6.32 -13.84 0.16
CA ASP A 364 -5.58 -13.54 -1.07
C ASP A 364 -5.13 -12.08 -1.13
N ALA A 365 -6.08 -11.15 -1.04
CA ALA A 365 -5.80 -9.74 -1.12
C ALA A 365 -5.01 -9.25 0.11
N GLN A 366 -5.26 -9.80 1.31
CA GLN A 366 -4.42 -9.57 2.49
C GLN A 366 -2.96 -9.99 2.23
N GLY A 367 -2.71 -11.20 1.72
CA GLY A 367 -1.36 -11.67 1.40
C GLY A 367 -0.66 -10.77 0.39
N PHE A 368 -1.36 -10.41 -0.69
CA PHE A 368 -0.82 -9.53 -1.73
C PHE A 368 -0.50 -8.13 -1.17
N PHE A 369 -1.42 -7.51 -0.44
CA PHE A 369 -1.23 -6.17 0.10
C PHE A 369 -0.24 -6.10 1.25
N VAL A 370 -0.03 -7.17 2.03
CA VAL A 370 1.11 -7.27 2.95
C VAL A 370 2.41 -7.22 2.16
N GLY A 371 2.53 -7.99 1.07
CA GLY A 371 3.69 -7.95 0.18
C GLY A 371 3.97 -6.56 -0.39
N SER A 372 2.93 -5.86 -0.84
CA SER A 372 3.04 -4.48 -1.34
C SER A 372 3.38 -3.48 -0.22
N ALA A 373 2.82 -3.63 0.97
CA ALA A 373 3.08 -2.75 2.11
C ALA A 373 4.51 -2.84 2.63
N LEU A 374 5.12 -4.03 2.61
CA LEU A 374 6.55 -4.21 2.93
C LEU A 374 7.42 -3.29 2.07
N GLN A 375 7.12 -3.22 0.77
CA GLN A 375 7.80 -2.34 -0.17
C GLN A 375 7.52 -0.86 0.11
N LEU A 376 6.28 -0.50 0.40
CA LEU A 376 5.93 0.88 0.76
C LEU A 376 6.70 1.36 1.99
N SER A 377 6.65 0.59 3.08
CA SER A 377 7.34 0.91 4.34
C SER A 377 8.85 1.02 4.13
N TYR A 378 9.44 0.11 3.35
CA TYR A 378 10.86 0.18 3.02
C TYR A 378 11.23 1.45 2.22
N ASN A 379 10.45 1.81 1.19
CA ASN A 379 10.81 2.87 0.26
C ASN A 379 10.54 4.29 0.78
N LEU A 380 9.50 4.50 1.59
CA LEU A 380 9.07 5.85 1.99
C LEU A 380 9.24 6.19 3.48
N HIS A 381 9.50 5.21 4.36
CA HIS A 381 9.69 5.43 5.80
C HIS A 381 8.64 6.41 6.37
N ASN A 382 7.36 6.02 6.31
CA ASN A 382 6.21 6.87 6.63
C ASN A 382 6.09 7.22 8.13
N ALA A 383 6.87 6.57 8.99
CA ALA A 383 6.71 6.53 10.45
C ALA A 383 6.89 7.86 11.20
N HIS A 384 7.38 8.94 10.57
CA HIS A 384 7.82 10.13 11.32
C HIS A 384 6.77 11.26 11.45
N VAL A 385 5.66 11.17 10.71
CA VAL A 385 4.63 12.23 10.70
C VAL A 385 3.26 11.70 11.17
N ILE A 386 3.04 10.39 11.06
CA ILE A 386 1.79 9.72 11.38
C ILE A 386 1.83 9.24 12.86
N GLY A 387 0.80 9.58 13.64
CA GLY A 387 0.73 9.26 15.08
C GLY A 387 0.16 7.86 15.41
N GLN A 388 -0.30 7.13 14.39
CA GLN A 388 -0.99 5.83 14.48
C GLN A 388 -0.76 5.02 13.19
N PRO A 389 -0.96 3.70 13.17
CA PRO A 389 -0.86 2.94 11.93
C PRO A 389 -1.91 3.40 10.91
N GLN A 390 -1.57 3.36 9.62
CA GLN A 390 -2.55 3.38 8.54
C GLN A 390 -3.27 2.02 8.52
N LEU A 391 -4.59 1.99 8.59
CA LEU A 391 -5.33 0.73 8.49
C LEU A 391 -5.78 0.54 7.04
N TRP A 392 -5.48 -0.62 6.48
CA TRP A 392 -5.95 -1.10 5.18
C TRP A 392 -6.87 -2.27 5.45
N LEU A 393 -8.16 -1.98 5.57
CA LEU A 393 -9.16 -2.96 5.97
C LEU A 393 -10.01 -3.36 4.77
N ALA A 394 -10.10 -4.65 4.49
CA ALA A 394 -11.09 -5.15 3.56
C ALA A 394 -12.46 -5.13 4.25
N ASP A 395 -13.47 -4.50 3.65
CA ASP A 395 -14.83 -4.77 4.07
C ASP A 395 -15.24 -6.17 3.62
N PRO A 396 -16.04 -6.87 4.44
CA PRO A 396 -16.53 -8.19 4.11
C PRO A 396 -17.44 -8.14 2.89
N SER A 397 -17.33 -9.17 2.04
CA SER A 397 -18.20 -9.35 0.88
C SER A 397 -18.87 -10.72 0.95
N LEU A 398 -20.13 -10.77 0.51
CA LEU A 398 -20.86 -12.02 0.35
C LEU A 398 -20.42 -12.73 -0.93
N LEU A 399 -20.39 -14.05 -0.85
CA LEU A 399 -20.10 -14.93 -1.97
C LEU A 399 -21.25 -15.94 -2.13
N ASP A 400 -21.59 -16.22 -3.37
CA ASP A 400 -22.56 -17.27 -3.73
C ASP A 400 -21.84 -18.62 -3.83
N HIS A 401 -22.25 -19.63 -3.06
CA HIS A 401 -21.64 -20.96 -3.13
C HIS A 401 -22.00 -21.71 -4.43
N HIS A 402 -23.11 -21.37 -5.09
CA HIS A 402 -23.52 -22.00 -6.34
C HIS A 402 -22.59 -21.65 -7.51
N THR A 403 -21.88 -20.53 -7.43
CA THR A 403 -20.95 -20.08 -8.45
C THR A 403 -19.55 -20.66 -8.30
N VAL A 404 -19.25 -21.23 -7.12
CA VAL A 404 -17.94 -21.80 -6.76
C VAL A 404 -17.65 -23.07 -7.58
N GLY A 405 -18.63 -23.96 -7.77
CA GLY A 405 -18.44 -25.24 -8.47
C GLY A 405 -18.26 -25.15 -9.99
N GLY A 406 -18.61 -24.02 -10.62
CA GLY A 406 -18.52 -23.83 -12.07
C GLY A 406 -17.12 -23.49 -12.61
N ASN A 407 -16.16 -23.21 -11.72
CA ASN A 407 -14.85 -22.64 -12.08
C ASN A 407 -13.65 -23.51 -11.67
N ALA A 408 -13.87 -24.79 -11.34
CA ALA A 408 -12.83 -25.70 -10.84
C ALA A 408 -11.55 -25.71 -11.70
N GLU A 409 -11.65 -25.76 -13.04
CA GLU A 409 -10.48 -25.73 -13.93
C GLU A 409 -9.66 -24.42 -13.82
N THR A 410 -10.32 -23.27 -13.59
CA THR A 410 -9.65 -21.97 -13.41
C THR A 410 -8.91 -21.91 -12.08
N LEU A 411 -9.51 -22.49 -11.03
CA LEU A 411 -8.94 -22.54 -9.69
C LEU A 411 -7.78 -23.54 -9.62
N GLU A 412 -7.88 -24.69 -10.28
CA GLU A 412 -6.78 -25.66 -10.45
C GLU A 412 -5.59 -25.03 -11.18
N ALA A 413 -5.83 -24.26 -12.25
CA ALA A 413 -4.78 -23.58 -12.99
C ALA A 413 -4.07 -22.50 -12.16
N LEU A 414 -4.83 -21.78 -11.31
CA LEU A 414 -4.29 -20.82 -10.36
C LEU A 414 -3.42 -21.56 -9.32
N SER A 415 -3.96 -22.59 -8.68
CA SER A 415 -3.28 -23.43 -7.69
C SER A 415 -1.94 -23.98 -8.20
N ALA A 416 -1.92 -24.57 -9.40
CA ALA A 416 -0.69 -25.07 -10.01
C ALA A 416 0.36 -23.96 -10.31
N SER A 417 -0.07 -22.72 -10.52
CA SER A 417 0.84 -21.58 -10.66
C SER A 417 1.40 -21.14 -9.31
N LEU A 418 0.57 -21.15 -8.27
CA LEU A 418 0.96 -20.82 -6.90
C LEU A 418 1.98 -21.81 -6.36
N ASP A 419 1.80 -23.11 -6.60
CA ASP A 419 2.75 -24.16 -6.17
C ASP A 419 4.16 -23.93 -6.72
N ARG A 420 4.28 -23.55 -8.00
CA ARG A 420 5.58 -23.22 -8.61
C ARG A 420 6.25 -22.02 -7.93
N ILE A 421 5.47 -21.01 -7.57
CA ILE A 421 5.97 -19.79 -6.90
C ILE A 421 6.39 -20.13 -5.47
N ILE A 422 5.58 -20.90 -4.74
CA ILE A 422 5.90 -21.37 -3.39
C ILE A 422 7.19 -22.21 -3.43
N GLU A 423 7.33 -23.15 -4.37
CA GLU A 423 8.54 -23.95 -4.54
C GLU A 423 9.76 -23.06 -4.80
N GLN A 424 9.63 -22.05 -5.67
CA GLN A 424 10.69 -21.07 -5.94
C GLN A 424 11.14 -20.33 -4.68
N TYR A 425 10.22 -19.94 -3.78
CA TYR A 425 10.54 -19.23 -2.54
C TYR A 425 11.00 -20.16 -1.40
N SER A 426 10.57 -21.42 -1.37
CA SER A 426 10.89 -22.39 -0.31
C SER A 426 12.35 -22.89 -0.29
N THR A 427 13.08 -22.78 -1.40
CA THR A 427 14.40 -23.41 -1.57
C THR A 427 15.59 -22.63 -0.97
N SER A 428 15.36 -21.45 -0.39
CA SER A 428 16.31 -20.62 0.38
C SER A 428 17.65 -20.24 -0.29
N ARG A 429 17.90 -18.93 -0.36
CA ARG A 429 19.08 -18.22 -0.93
C ARG A 429 19.17 -18.25 -2.46
N ARG A 430 18.45 -17.34 -3.10
CA ARG A 430 18.87 -16.85 -4.41
C ARG A 430 19.86 -15.68 -4.25
N PRO A 431 21.07 -15.75 -4.84
CA PRO A 431 21.58 -14.59 -5.55
C PRO A 431 20.60 -14.29 -6.71
N ALA A 432 20.40 -13.00 -7.02
CA ALA A 432 19.51 -12.58 -8.10
C ALA A 432 19.80 -13.41 -9.38
N PRO A 433 18.77 -13.88 -10.12
CA PRO A 433 19.01 -14.60 -11.36
C PRO A 433 19.87 -13.73 -12.28
N GLY A 434 21.09 -14.20 -12.57
CA GLY A 434 22.05 -13.42 -13.35
C GLY A 434 21.47 -13.01 -14.71
N VAL A 435 21.62 -11.75 -15.07
CA VAL A 435 21.15 -11.23 -16.36
C VAL A 435 22.13 -11.68 -17.44
N SER A 436 21.62 -12.31 -18.51
CA SER A 436 22.48 -12.63 -19.66
C SER A 436 22.59 -11.40 -20.56
N VAL A 437 23.81 -10.93 -20.81
CA VAL A 437 24.08 -9.78 -21.70
C VAL A 437 25.00 -10.17 -22.83
N ARG A 438 24.88 -9.49 -23.98
CA ARG A 438 25.83 -9.61 -25.09
C ARG A 438 26.15 -8.25 -25.70
N VAL A 439 27.37 -8.14 -26.23
CA VAL A 439 27.81 -6.95 -26.96
C VAL A 439 27.38 -7.09 -28.42
N ALA A 440 26.61 -6.12 -28.90
CA ALA A 440 26.39 -5.92 -30.32
C ALA A 440 27.39 -4.88 -30.83
N ALA A 441 28.04 -5.15 -31.97
CA ALA A 441 29.05 -4.27 -32.53
C ALA A 441 28.89 -4.07 -34.03
N LEU A 442 29.06 -2.83 -34.47
CA LEU A 442 28.91 -2.39 -35.86
C LEU A 442 30.23 -1.79 -36.34
N LYS A 443 30.89 -2.47 -37.28
CA LYS A 443 32.01 -1.86 -38.01
C LYS A 443 31.43 -0.89 -39.05
N ARG A 444 31.87 0.37 -39.02
CA ARG A 444 31.44 1.42 -39.95
C ARG A 444 32.35 1.45 -41.17
N ASP A 445 31.93 2.15 -42.22
CA ASP A 445 32.71 2.29 -43.46
C ASP A 445 34.06 3.00 -43.26
N ASP A 446 34.13 3.91 -42.29
CA ASP A 446 35.36 4.60 -41.89
C ASP A 446 36.34 3.70 -41.09
N GLY A 447 35.96 2.46 -40.79
CA GLY A 447 36.77 1.50 -40.03
C GLY A 447 36.62 1.61 -38.51
N SER A 448 35.89 2.59 -38.00
CA SER A 448 35.55 2.68 -36.57
C SER A 448 34.51 1.61 -36.18
N VAL A 449 34.42 1.32 -34.90
CA VAL A 449 33.49 0.29 -34.37
C VAL A 449 32.55 0.91 -33.34
N ALA A 450 31.25 0.87 -33.60
CA ALA A 450 30.23 1.29 -32.65
C ALA A 450 29.71 0.08 -31.86
N PHE A 451 29.46 0.27 -30.56
CA PHE A 451 28.97 -0.77 -29.66
C PHE A 451 27.56 -0.48 -29.14
N ALA A 452 26.86 -1.55 -28.79
CA ALA A 452 25.59 -1.56 -28.09
C ALA A 452 25.55 -2.78 -27.17
N ILE A 453 24.61 -2.77 -26.22
CA ILE A 453 24.35 -3.89 -25.32
C ILE A 453 22.94 -4.42 -25.60
N GLU A 454 22.79 -5.74 -25.59
CA GLU A 454 21.51 -6.43 -25.61
C GLU A 454 21.45 -7.32 -24.35
N SER A 455 20.34 -7.30 -23.62
CA SER A 455 20.07 -8.13 -22.45
C SER A 455 19.04 -9.22 -22.78
N MET A 456 19.09 -10.35 -22.09
CA MET A 456 18.09 -11.41 -22.20
C MET A 456 16.92 -11.10 -21.26
N GLY A 457 15.70 -11.05 -21.79
CA GLY A 457 14.47 -10.96 -21.01
C GLY A 457 14.05 -12.29 -20.40
N ALA A 458 13.05 -12.25 -19.51
CA ALA A 458 12.54 -13.41 -18.79
C ALA A 458 12.03 -14.55 -19.70
N GLU A 459 11.51 -14.21 -20.88
CA GLU A 459 11.03 -15.18 -21.88
C GLU A 459 12.13 -15.77 -22.78
N GLY A 460 13.41 -15.47 -22.52
CA GLY A 460 14.53 -15.94 -23.34
C GLY A 460 14.69 -15.20 -24.67
N ARG A 461 14.12 -13.99 -24.80
CA ARG A 461 14.28 -13.10 -25.96
C ARG A 461 15.30 -12.00 -25.66
N TRP A 462 16.07 -11.59 -26.67
CA TRP A 462 17.03 -10.49 -26.56
C TRP A 462 16.35 -9.13 -26.69
N SER A 463 16.71 -8.17 -25.84
CA SER A 463 16.26 -6.79 -25.86
C SER A 463 16.59 -6.07 -27.17
N SER A 464 15.98 -4.91 -27.37
CA SER A 464 16.47 -3.93 -28.32
C SER A 464 17.89 -3.46 -27.93
N ARG A 465 18.65 -2.94 -28.90
CA ARG A 465 20.03 -2.49 -28.69
C ARG A 465 20.06 -1.22 -27.86
N GLN A 466 20.57 -1.32 -26.64
CA GLN A 466 20.82 -0.19 -25.77
C GLN A 466 22.16 0.46 -26.14
N LEU A 467 22.15 1.78 -26.40
CA LEU A 467 23.28 2.50 -26.97
C LEU A 467 23.97 3.37 -25.92
N PRO A 468 25.23 3.08 -25.54
CA PRO A 468 25.99 3.98 -24.69
C PRO A 468 26.17 5.36 -25.34
N GLN A 469 26.15 6.43 -24.53
CA GLN A 469 26.47 7.78 -24.97
C GLN A 469 27.85 7.85 -25.65
N ARG A 470 28.89 7.29 -25.01
CA ARG A 470 30.22 7.07 -25.61
C ARG A 470 30.33 5.62 -26.05
N ARG A 471 30.16 5.34 -27.35
CA ARG A 471 30.08 3.95 -27.86
C ARG A 471 30.96 3.63 -29.05
N VAL A 472 31.79 4.56 -29.52
CA VAL A 472 32.58 4.38 -30.75
C VAL A 472 34.06 4.23 -30.40
N LEU A 473 34.66 3.12 -30.84
CA LEU A 473 36.11 2.97 -30.91
C LEU A 473 36.60 3.53 -32.24
N SER A 474 37.29 4.67 -32.17
CA SER A 474 37.84 5.35 -33.33
C SER A 474 39.02 4.58 -33.94
N THR A 475 39.30 4.83 -35.23
CA THR A 475 40.41 4.19 -35.95
C THR A 475 41.78 4.58 -35.42
N ASP A 476 41.93 5.72 -34.77
CA ASP A 476 43.16 6.20 -34.13
C ASP A 476 43.33 5.73 -32.68
N ALA A 477 42.40 4.92 -32.15
CA ALA A 477 42.50 4.37 -30.80
C ALA A 477 43.82 3.57 -30.63
N PRO A 478 44.49 3.72 -29.47
CA PRO A 478 45.76 3.07 -29.19
C PRO A 478 45.62 1.55 -29.21
N THR A 479 46.55 0.90 -29.90
CA THR A 479 46.63 -0.55 -29.99
C THR A 479 47.17 -1.15 -28.69
N GLY A 480 46.67 -2.31 -28.29
CA GLY A 480 47.13 -3.00 -27.08
C GLY A 480 46.61 -2.44 -25.76
N ALA A 481 45.75 -1.41 -25.80
CA ALA A 481 45.10 -0.82 -24.63
C ALA A 481 43.57 -0.98 -24.70
N TRP A 482 42.96 -1.23 -23.54
CA TRP A 482 41.50 -1.30 -23.42
C TRP A 482 40.89 0.11 -23.40
N SER A 483 39.90 0.33 -24.25
CA SER A 483 38.99 1.47 -24.21
C SER A 483 37.64 1.03 -23.62
N ALA A 484 36.90 1.95 -23.01
CA ALA A 484 35.59 1.65 -22.42
C ALA A 484 34.52 2.61 -22.95
N SER A 485 33.30 2.09 -23.13
CA SER A 485 32.11 2.91 -23.37
C SER A 485 31.69 3.66 -22.11
N SER A 486 30.74 4.58 -22.25
CA SER A 486 29.95 5.01 -21.08
C SER A 486 29.11 3.85 -20.56
N ALA A 487 28.61 3.99 -19.33
CA ALA A 487 27.63 3.08 -18.75
C ALA A 487 26.33 3.06 -19.58
N VAL A 488 25.61 1.96 -19.42
CA VAL A 488 24.23 1.71 -19.86
C VAL A 488 23.56 0.99 -18.72
N GLU A 489 22.47 1.55 -18.21
CA GLU A 489 21.60 0.86 -17.27
C GLU A 489 20.79 -0.19 -18.03
N LEU A 490 20.84 -1.44 -17.58
CA LEU A 490 20.13 -2.51 -18.26
C LEU A 490 18.64 -2.39 -17.96
N SER A 491 17.87 -1.98 -18.97
CA SER A 491 16.44 -2.25 -18.93
C SER A 491 16.18 -3.75 -19.09
N SER A 492 15.26 -4.28 -18.28
CA SER A 492 14.57 -5.53 -18.64
C SER A 492 13.99 -5.34 -20.04
N ALA A 493 14.09 -6.37 -20.89
CA ALA A 493 13.53 -6.29 -22.24
C ALA A 493 12.02 -6.06 -22.11
N ALA A 494 11.58 -4.82 -22.28
CA ALA A 494 10.18 -4.50 -22.47
C ALA A 494 9.72 -5.17 -23.77
N GLU A 495 9.13 -6.36 -23.64
CA GLU A 495 7.87 -6.61 -24.36
C GLU A 495 6.92 -5.46 -24.02
N GLN A 496 5.91 -5.15 -24.84
CA GLN A 496 4.97 -4.07 -24.52
C GLN A 496 4.29 -4.40 -23.19
N ALA A 497 4.86 -3.90 -22.10
CA ALA A 497 4.35 -4.16 -20.76
C ALA A 497 2.89 -3.71 -20.77
N PRO A 498 1.98 -4.50 -20.19
CA PRO A 498 0.56 -4.20 -20.22
C PRO A 498 0.32 -2.76 -19.79
N LEU A 499 -0.46 -2.02 -20.57
CA LEU A 499 -0.78 -0.63 -20.23
C LEU A 499 -1.81 -0.64 -19.09
N PHE A 500 -1.46 0.01 -18.00
CA PHE A 500 -2.35 0.31 -16.89
C PHE A 500 -2.74 1.79 -16.98
N CYS A 501 -4.03 2.11 -16.94
CA CYS A 501 -4.50 3.49 -16.96
C CYS A 501 -5.10 3.88 -15.62
N VAL A 502 -4.74 5.06 -15.11
CA VAL A 502 -5.37 5.69 -13.95
C VAL A 502 -5.99 7.00 -14.41
N VAL A 503 -7.30 7.15 -14.23
CA VAL A 503 -8.05 8.34 -14.63
C VAL A 503 -8.76 8.92 -13.40
N THR A 504 -8.49 10.17 -13.03
CA THR A 504 -9.04 10.76 -11.82
C THR A 504 -9.90 11.98 -12.09
N HIS A 505 -10.80 12.27 -11.16
CA HIS A 505 -11.37 13.60 -11.03
C HIS A 505 -10.27 14.57 -10.54
N GLY A 506 -10.52 15.87 -10.62
CA GLY A 506 -9.64 16.90 -10.08
C GLY A 506 -8.51 17.34 -11.02
N SER A 507 -7.69 18.26 -10.53
CA SER A 507 -6.57 18.85 -11.30
C SER A 507 -5.23 18.23 -10.91
N LYS A 508 -4.30 18.16 -11.88
CA LYS A 508 -2.92 17.71 -11.61
C LYS A 508 -2.20 18.64 -10.63
N GLU A 509 -2.59 19.90 -10.58
CA GLU A 509 -2.06 20.90 -9.68
C GLU A 509 -2.61 20.79 -8.25
N ASP A 510 -3.65 19.99 -8.02
CA ASP A 510 -4.18 19.75 -6.67
C ASP A 510 -3.13 19.07 -5.76
N ARG A 511 -3.01 19.53 -4.52
CA ARG A 511 -2.07 18.98 -3.54
C ARG A 511 -2.40 17.53 -3.17
N TYR A 512 -3.67 17.16 -3.13
CA TYR A 512 -4.11 15.78 -2.98
C TYR A 512 -3.57 14.93 -4.13
N TRP A 513 -3.86 15.32 -5.37
CA TRP A 513 -3.48 14.54 -6.54
C TRP A 513 -1.97 14.48 -6.76
N GLN A 514 -1.20 15.51 -6.38
CA GLN A 514 0.27 15.46 -6.38
C GLN A 514 0.80 14.35 -5.47
N VAL A 515 0.26 14.22 -4.26
CA VAL A 515 0.68 13.17 -3.31
C VAL A 515 0.19 11.81 -3.78
N ALA A 516 -1.09 11.69 -4.15
CA ALA A 516 -1.65 10.43 -4.64
C ALA A 516 -0.82 9.88 -5.80
N ARG A 517 -0.51 10.73 -6.79
CA ARG A 517 0.35 10.37 -7.92
C ARG A 517 1.76 9.98 -7.51
N ALA A 518 2.39 10.68 -6.59
CA ALA A 518 3.73 10.30 -6.14
C ALA A 518 3.75 8.89 -5.55
N TYR A 519 2.73 8.50 -4.79
CA TYR A 519 2.59 7.13 -4.26
C TYR A 519 2.19 6.11 -5.34
N MET A 520 1.40 6.50 -6.35
CA MET A 520 1.17 5.68 -7.56
C MET A 520 2.49 5.42 -8.30
N HIS A 521 3.34 6.44 -8.48
CA HIS A 521 4.68 6.31 -9.06
C HIS A 521 5.55 5.36 -8.24
N VAL A 522 5.53 5.43 -6.91
CA VAL A 522 6.29 4.50 -6.06
C VAL A 522 5.87 3.06 -6.30
N SER A 523 4.55 2.80 -6.32
CA SER A 523 4.02 1.46 -6.55
C SER A 523 4.35 0.96 -7.97
N ALA A 524 4.13 1.80 -8.98
CA ALA A 524 4.44 1.51 -10.37
C ALA A 524 5.95 1.24 -10.58
N HIS A 525 6.80 1.98 -9.88
CA HIS A 525 8.25 1.85 -9.92
C HIS A 525 8.72 0.54 -9.29
N VAL A 526 8.25 0.20 -8.09
CA VAL A 526 8.56 -1.06 -7.39
C VAL A 526 8.16 -2.29 -8.23
N THR A 527 7.09 -2.17 -9.01
CA THR A 527 6.53 -3.26 -9.81
C THR A 527 6.88 -3.19 -11.30
N ASN A 528 7.69 -2.22 -11.72
CA ASN A 528 8.07 -1.96 -13.11
C ASN A 528 6.84 -1.90 -14.07
N THR A 529 5.84 -1.09 -13.70
CA THR A 529 4.56 -0.96 -14.41
C THR A 529 4.67 -0.01 -15.60
N ASN A 530 4.12 -0.40 -16.75
CA ASN A 530 3.80 0.54 -17.82
C ASN A 530 2.42 1.14 -17.55
N TRP A 531 2.37 2.43 -17.24
CA TRP A 531 1.11 3.06 -16.88
C TRP A 531 0.97 4.47 -17.45
N ARG A 532 -0.26 4.96 -17.44
CA ARG A 532 -0.63 6.33 -17.81
C ARG A 532 -1.52 6.93 -16.73
N TYR A 533 -1.31 8.21 -16.46
CA TYR A 533 -2.17 9.00 -15.59
C TYR A 533 -2.86 10.15 -16.34
N GLU A 534 -4.17 10.23 -16.19
CA GLU A 534 -4.99 11.37 -16.64
C GLU A 534 -5.84 11.90 -15.48
N ALA A 535 -6.11 13.21 -15.49
CA ALA A 535 -6.94 13.86 -14.48
C ALA A 535 -7.77 14.96 -15.13
N HIS A 536 -9.06 14.98 -14.82
CA HIS A 536 -10.04 15.88 -15.42
C HIS A 536 -11.02 16.37 -14.34
N LEU A 537 -11.34 17.66 -14.35
CA LEU A 537 -12.37 18.21 -13.45
C LEU A 537 -13.77 17.82 -13.92
N ASP A 538 -14.02 17.91 -15.23
CA ASP A 538 -15.31 17.57 -15.83
C ASP A 538 -15.45 16.05 -16.00
N GLY A 539 -16.58 15.50 -15.54
CA GLY A 539 -16.86 14.06 -15.60
C GLY A 539 -16.95 13.51 -17.03
N ALA A 540 -17.40 14.29 -18.01
CA ALA A 540 -17.44 13.85 -19.41
C ALA A 540 -16.05 13.79 -20.03
N ASP A 541 -15.16 14.73 -19.68
CA ASP A 541 -13.74 14.65 -20.05
C ASP A 541 -13.05 13.45 -19.37
N GLN A 542 -13.39 13.14 -18.11
CA GLN A 542 -12.95 11.92 -17.42
C GLN A 542 -13.40 10.65 -18.16
N ALA A 543 -14.67 10.59 -18.57
CA ALA A 543 -15.22 9.48 -19.35
C ALA A 543 -14.51 9.32 -20.71
N ALA A 544 -14.26 10.42 -21.42
CA ALA A 544 -13.53 10.41 -22.68
C ALA A 544 -12.07 9.89 -22.52
N ALA A 545 -11.42 10.20 -21.40
CA ALA A 545 -10.10 9.66 -21.08
C ALA A 545 -10.13 8.14 -20.79
N ILE A 546 -11.17 7.64 -20.13
CA ILE A 546 -11.40 6.20 -19.92
C ILE A 546 -11.57 5.50 -21.28
N ASP A 547 -12.39 6.06 -22.17
CA ASP A 547 -12.59 5.54 -23.53
C ASP A 547 -11.27 5.51 -24.32
N GLN A 548 -10.44 6.55 -24.19
CA GLN A 548 -9.14 6.61 -24.84
C GLN A 548 -8.16 5.56 -24.29
N CYS A 549 -8.14 5.35 -22.97
CA CYS A 549 -7.35 4.30 -22.34
C CYS A 549 -7.77 2.90 -22.82
N CYS A 550 -9.08 2.66 -22.94
CA CYS A 550 -9.60 1.43 -23.54
C CYS A 550 -9.15 1.28 -25.00
N ALA A 551 -9.25 2.35 -25.80
CA ALA A 551 -8.84 2.35 -27.21
C ALA A 551 -7.33 2.09 -27.39
N ASP A 552 -6.52 2.54 -26.44
CA ASP A 552 -5.06 2.31 -26.40
C ASP A 552 -4.68 0.91 -25.91
N GLY A 553 -5.66 0.07 -25.57
CA GLY A 553 -5.45 -1.31 -25.15
C GLY A 553 -5.00 -1.44 -23.69
N ALA A 554 -5.43 -0.53 -22.81
CA ALA A 554 -5.23 -0.69 -21.38
C ALA A 554 -5.86 -2.01 -20.90
N VAL A 555 -5.09 -2.83 -20.20
CA VAL A 555 -5.57 -4.12 -19.66
C VAL A 555 -6.19 -3.97 -18.27
N VAL A 556 -5.87 -2.88 -17.58
CA VAL A 556 -6.53 -2.45 -16.34
C VAL A 556 -6.76 -0.96 -16.40
N ILE A 557 -7.97 -0.52 -16.04
CA ILE A 557 -8.32 0.88 -15.88
C ILE A 557 -8.77 1.10 -14.43
N ALA A 558 -8.08 2.02 -13.75
CA ALA A 558 -8.49 2.55 -12.46
C ALA A 558 -9.15 3.92 -12.65
N SER A 559 -10.34 4.12 -12.07
CA SER A 559 -11.01 5.42 -12.10
C SER A 559 -11.57 5.84 -10.74
N THR A 560 -11.58 7.13 -10.46
CA THR A 560 -12.42 7.65 -9.38
C THR A 560 -13.88 7.72 -9.81
N LEU A 561 -14.81 7.72 -8.85
CA LEU A 561 -16.25 7.85 -9.10
C LEU A 561 -16.84 9.07 -8.37
N ALA A 562 -16.26 10.26 -8.57
CA ALA A 562 -16.84 11.50 -8.04
C ALA A 562 -18.17 11.83 -8.72
N ASP A 563 -18.23 11.70 -10.05
CA ASP A 563 -19.46 11.72 -10.85
C ASP A 563 -19.68 10.34 -11.49
N PRO A 564 -20.29 9.39 -10.76
CA PRO A 564 -20.51 8.04 -11.27
C PRO A 564 -21.44 8.00 -12.48
N GLU A 565 -22.37 8.97 -12.62
CA GLU A 565 -23.28 9.03 -13.77
C GLU A 565 -22.51 9.30 -15.07
N ALA A 566 -21.45 10.11 -15.01
CA ALA A 566 -20.64 10.43 -16.18
C ALA A 566 -19.74 9.26 -16.64
N VAL A 567 -19.13 8.50 -15.72
CA VAL A 567 -18.03 7.56 -16.04
C VAL A 567 -18.45 6.09 -16.12
N THR A 568 -19.60 5.71 -15.53
CA THR A 568 -20.00 4.29 -15.42
C THR A 568 -20.10 3.58 -16.77
N ASP A 569 -20.74 4.20 -17.76
CA ASP A 569 -20.91 3.58 -19.08
C ASP A 569 -19.57 3.31 -19.78
N SER A 570 -18.61 4.25 -19.69
CA SER A 570 -17.26 4.09 -20.23
C SER A 570 -16.48 2.96 -19.53
N LEU A 571 -16.59 2.85 -18.20
CA LEU A 571 -15.96 1.75 -17.45
C LEU A 571 -16.55 0.39 -17.83
N LEU A 572 -17.88 0.29 -17.95
CA LEU A 572 -18.54 -0.93 -18.40
C LEU A 572 -18.18 -1.29 -19.84
N ALA A 573 -18.05 -0.30 -20.73
CA ALA A 573 -17.57 -0.52 -22.10
C ALA A 573 -16.12 -1.03 -22.12
N ALA A 574 -15.24 -0.47 -21.31
CA ALA A 574 -13.86 -0.94 -21.17
C ALA A 574 -13.80 -2.37 -20.61
N LYS A 575 -14.63 -2.70 -19.62
CA LYS A 575 -14.78 -4.06 -19.09
C LYS A 575 -15.22 -5.04 -20.16
N GLN A 576 -16.20 -4.67 -20.98
CA GLN A 576 -16.66 -5.47 -22.11
C GLN A 576 -15.57 -5.66 -23.18
N ALA A 577 -14.67 -4.69 -23.34
CA ALA A 577 -13.50 -4.80 -24.22
C ALA A 577 -12.36 -5.64 -23.64
N GLY A 578 -12.48 -6.10 -22.38
CA GLY A 578 -11.53 -7.00 -21.72
C GLY A 578 -10.60 -6.33 -20.71
N ALA A 579 -10.77 -5.03 -20.42
CA ALA A 579 -10.03 -4.38 -19.34
C ALA A 579 -10.58 -4.83 -17.97
N ARG A 580 -9.71 -4.99 -16.98
CA ARG A 580 -10.12 -5.13 -15.58
C ARG A 580 -10.38 -3.74 -15.00
N ILE A 581 -11.38 -3.61 -14.12
CA ILE A 581 -11.78 -2.32 -13.57
C ILE A 581 -11.44 -2.26 -12.08
N VAL A 582 -10.71 -1.21 -11.70
CA VAL A 582 -10.50 -0.80 -10.31
C VAL A 582 -11.14 0.57 -10.14
N THR A 583 -11.76 0.82 -9.00
CA THR A 583 -12.26 2.16 -8.65
C THR A 583 -11.63 2.62 -7.35
N PHE A 584 -11.58 3.92 -7.12
CA PHE A 584 -10.95 4.42 -5.91
C PHE A 584 -11.40 5.83 -5.52
N ASN A 585 -11.02 6.22 -4.32
CA ASN A 585 -11.23 7.52 -3.70
C ASN A 585 -12.67 7.89 -3.34
N SER A 586 -13.58 7.98 -4.30
CA SER A 586 -14.97 8.38 -4.05
C SER A 586 -15.94 7.43 -4.74
N GLY A 587 -17.16 7.36 -4.22
CA GLY A 587 -18.27 6.62 -4.83
C GLY A 587 -18.22 5.11 -4.63
N SER A 588 -17.83 4.66 -3.43
CA SER A 588 -17.80 3.24 -3.05
C SER A 588 -19.15 2.53 -3.30
N ASP A 589 -20.27 3.21 -3.03
CA ASP A 589 -21.63 2.71 -3.29
C ASP A 589 -21.92 2.43 -4.77
N TYR A 590 -21.19 3.08 -5.68
CA TYR A 590 -21.36 2.94 -7.13
C TYR A 590 -20.34 1.97 -7.77
N ALA A 591 -19.33 1.53 -7.01
CA ALA A 591 -18.23 0.71 -7.53
C ALA A 591 -18.71 -0.59 -8.18
N ALA A 592 -19.73 -1.25 -7.59
CA ALA A 592 -20.32 -2.46 -8.16
C ALA A 592 -20.99 -2.20 -9.50
N ALA A 593 -21.79 -1.13 -9.59
CA ALA A 593 -22.49 -0.75 -10.82
C ALA A 593 -21.51 -0.32 -11.93
N ALA A 594 -20.38 0.29 -11.57
CA ALA A 594 -19.27 0.61 -12.48
C ALA A 594 -18.48 -0.63 -12.94
N GLY A 595 -18.82 -1.83 -12.46
CA GLY A 595 -18.14 -3.08 -12.80
C GLY A 595 -16.76 -3.23 -12.16
N SER A 596 -16.47 -2.48 -11.09
CA SER A 596 -15.22 -2.57 -10.35
C SER A 596 -15.05 -3.94 -9.70
N GLU A 597 -13.79 -4.36 -9.55
CA GLU A 597 -13.43 -5.61 -8.86
C GLU A 597 -12.86 -5.34 -7.47
N ILE A 598 -12.08 -4.26 -7.36
CA ILE A 598 -11.62 -3.69 -6.10
C ILE A 598 -11.97 -2.21 -6.09
N HIS A 599 -12.48 -1.72 -4.96
CA HIS A 599 -12.60 -0.29 -4.69
C HIS A 599 -11.62 0.09 -3.57
N VAL A 600 -10.73 1.06 -3.80
CA VAL A 600 -9.77 1.54 -2.78
C VAL A 600 -10.19 2.93 -2.32
N ALA A 601 -10.65 3.11 -1.08
CA ALA A 601 -11.09 4.43 -0.63
C ALA A 601 -10.97 4.64 0.87
N LEU A 602 -11.31 5.84 1.31
CA LEU A 602 -11.78 6.08 2.67
C LEU A 602 -13.29 5.80 2.71
N ASP A 603 -13.86 5.36 3.83
CA ASP A 603 -15.31 5.48 4.00
C ASP A 603 -15.66 6.95 4.22
N ASP A 604 -16.16 7.60 3.16
CA ASP A 604 -16.43 9.04 3.13
C ASP A 604 -17.50 9.43 4.18
N ARG A 605 -18.53 8.62 4.35
CA ARG A 605 -19.59 8.86 5.32
C ARG A 605 -19.07 8.73 6.75
N GLU A 606 -18.32 7.68 7.04
CA GLU A 606 -17.73 7.48 8.36
C GLU A 606 -16.63 8.52 8.67
N ALA A 607 -15.88 8.99 7.66
CA ALA A 607 -14.94 10.10 7.84
C ALA A 607 -15.64 11.40 8.26
N GLY A 608 -16.77 11.70 7.63
CA GLY A 608 -17.66 12.79 8.04
C GLY A 608 -18.18 12.62 9.46
N ALA A 609 -18.66 11.43 9.78
CA ALA A 609 -19.18 11.06 11.10
C ALA A 609 -18.11 11.18 12.19
N ALA A 610 -16.88 10.77 11.91
CA ALA A 610 -15.74 10.92 12.79
C ALA A 610 -15.41 12.40 13.06
N ALA A 611 -15.48 13.25 12.04
CA ALA A 611 -15.32 14.69 12.23
C ALA A 611 -16.41 15.26 13.15
N GLY A 612 -17.67 14.87 12.98
CA GLY A 612 -18.78 15.29 13.85
C GLY A 612 -18.60 14.86 15.30
N ARG A 613 -18.16 13.62 15.55
CA ARG A 613 -17.86 13.13 16.90
C ARG A 613 -16.74 13.95 17.57
N VAL A 614 -15.66 14.25 16.85
CA VAL A 614 -14.58 15.10 17.37
C VAL A 614 -15.07 16.53 17.64
N ILE A 615 -15.90 17.10 16.76
CA ILE A 615 -16.44 18.45 16.97
C ILE A 615 -17.30 18.50 18.26
N ASN A 616 -18.11 17.46 18.52
CA ASN A 616 -18.94 17.37 19.72
C ASN A 616 -18.10 17.32 21.03
N GLU A 617 -16.86 16.84 20.98
CA GLU A 617 -15.95 16.80 22.15
C GLU A 617 -15.34 18.17 22.50
N HIS A 618 -15.57 19.19 21.67
CA HIS A 618 -14.85 20.47 21.72
C HIS A 618 -15.73 21.70 21.99
N ASP A 619 -16.90 21.50 22.62
CA ASP A 619 -17.85 22.56 23.01
C ASP A 619 -18.34 23.46 21.84
N ILE A 620 -18.22 23.01 20.59
CA ILE A 620 -18.76 23.71 19.41
C ILE A 620 -20.26 23.38 19.31
N SER A 621 -21.12 24.35 19.61
CA SER A 621 -22.57 24.15 19.69
C SER A 621 -23.37 25.04 18.74
N GLY A 622 -22.73 26.02 18.09
CA GLY A 622 -23.36 26.90 17.10
C GLY A 622 -23.38 26.31 15.69
N PRO A 623 -23.80 27.11 14.69
CA PRO A 623 -23.77 26.71 13.29
C PRO A 623 -22.36 26.40 12.78
N ILE A 624 -22.22 25.36 11.97
CA ILE A 624 -20.95 24.99 11.31
C ILE A 624 -21.13 24.93 9.78
N ALA A 625 -20.05 24.94 9.01
CA ALA A 625 -20.10 24.87 7.56
C ALA A 625 -19.26 23.72 7.00
N CYS A 626 -19.81 22.94 6.08
CA CYS A 626 -19.11 21.93 5.28
C CYS A 626 -18.80 22.51 3.89
N ILE A 627 -17.52 22.49 3.49
CA ILE A 627 -17.07 23.19 2.27
C ILE A 627 -16.87 22.21 1.11
N PHE A 628 -17.63 22.43 0.04
CA PHE A 628 -17.52 21.72 -1.23
C PHE A 628 -16.61 22.47 -2.18
N HIS A 629 -15.59 21.79 -2.71
CA HIS A 629 -14.66 22.35 -3.69
C HIS A 629 -14.89 21.81 -5.10
N GLU A 630 -15.67 20.74 -5.22
CA GLU A 630 -16.06 20.10 -6.48
C GLU A 630 -17.57 19.94 -6.49
N THR A 631 -18.22 20.33 -7.59
CA THR A 631 -19.68 20.29 -7.67
C THR A 631 -20.14 18.89 -8.04
N GLY A 632 -21.10 18.33 -7.29
CA GLY A 632 -21.66 17.02 -7.61
C GLY A 632 -20.78 15.82 -7.24
N ASN A 633 -19.63 16.03 -6.58
CA ASN A 633 -18.80 14.93 -6.09
C ASN A 633 -19.53 14.19 -4.94
N VAL A 634 -19.92 12.93 -5.22
CA VAL A 634 -20.69 12.09 -4.28
C VAL A 634 -19.95 11.82 -2.97
N GLY A 635 -18.62 11.68 -3.00
CA GLY A 635 -17.83 11.45 -1.78
C GLY A 635 -17.81 12.67 -0.86
N LEU A 636 -17.84 13.89 -1.42
CA LEU A 636 -17.94 15.11 -0.62
C LEU A 636 -19.33 15.24 0.05
N GLU A 637 -20.39 14.83 -0.66
CA GLU A 637 -21.74 14.79 -0.10
C GLU A 637 -21.82 13.79 1.05
N GLU A 638 -21.29 12.56 0.86
CA GLU A 638 -21.24 11.53 1.89
C GLU A 638 -20.50 12.00 3.15
N ARG A 639 -19.36 12.70 3.01
CA ARG A 639 -18.65 13.33 4.13
C ARG A 639 -19.52 14.35 4.87
N CYS A 640 -20.22 15.23 4.16
CA CYS A 640 -21.08 16.21 4.82
C CYS A 640 -22.32 15.58 5.45
N GLU A 641 -22.89 14.54 4.84
CA GLU A 641 -23.99 13.77 5.42
C GLU A 641 -23.58 13.04 6.71
N GLY A 642 -22.38 12.45 6.73
CA GLY A 642 -21.83 11.83 7.93
C GLY A 642 -21.64 12.86 9.07
N LEU A 643 -21.12 14.05 8.73
CA LEU A 643 -21.01 15.15 9.68
C LEU A 643 -22.41 15.54 10.22
N GLU A 644 -23.38 15.73 9.34
CA GLU A 644 -24.75 16.10 9.71
C GLU A 644 -25.44 15.06 10.59
N ALA A 645 -25.23 13.77 10.31
CA ALA A 645 -25.80 12.68 11.08
C ALA A 645 -25.26 12.58 12.51
N THR A 646 -24.05 13.08 12.76
CA THR A 646 -23.36 12.93 14.05
C THR A 646 -23.20 14.21 14.85
N TYR A 647 -23.25 15.38 14.21
CA TYR A 647 -23.12 16.66 14.89
C TYR A 647 -24.35 16.97 15.75
N GLN A 648 -24.13 17.26 17.04
CA GLN A 648 -25.20 17.44 18.04
C GLN A 648 -25.53 18.90 18.36
N GLY A 649 -24.84 19.85 17.73
CA GLY A 649 -24.99 21.28 17.99
C GLY A 649 -25.99 21.99 17.08
N GLY A 650 -25.56 23.10 16.48
CA GLY A 650 -26.39 23.92 15.59
C GLY A 650 -26.58 23.30 14.20
N SER A 651 -26.93 24.13 13.23
CA SER A 651 -27.10 23.69 11.83
C SER A 651 -25.76 23.49 11.12
N VAL A 652 -25.68 22.49 10.25
CA VAL A 652 -24.61 22.35 9.25
C VAL A 652 -25.04 23.07 7.97
N SER A 653 -24.23 24.04 7.52
CA SER A 653 -24.42 24.73 6.25
C SER A 653 -23.51 24.13 5.19
N ARG A 654 -24.05 23.71 4.04
CA ARG A 654 -23.24 23.29 2.90
C ARG A 654 -22.86 24.51 2.06
N LEU A 655 -21.56 24.76 1.90
CA LEU A 655 -21.04 25.91 1.14
C LEU A 655 -20.26 25.42 -0.07
N GLN A 656 -20.76 25.77 -1.26
CA GLN A 656 -20.08 25.49 -2.52
C GLN A 656 -19.07 26.59 -2.86
N LEU A 657 -17.84 26.19 -3.16
CA LEU A 657 -16.82 27.02 -3.78
C LEU A 657 -16.82 26.83 -5.30
N THR A 658 -16.24 27.80 -6.00
CA THR A 658 -15.95 27.65 -7.44
C THR A 658 -14.97 26.49 -7.65
N GLU A 659 -15.33 25.56 -8.51
CA GLU A 659 -14.48 24.43 -8.87
C GLU A 659 -13.20 24.89 -9.58
N GLY A 660 -12.06 24.30 -9.21
CA GLY A 660 -10.75 24.72 -9.70
C GLY A 660 -10.32 26.13 -9.26
N ALA A 661 -10.96 26.71 -8.22
CA ALA A 661 -10.60 28.01 -7.69
C ALA A 661 -9.13 28.08 -7.22
N THR A 662 -8.49 29.22 -7.51
CA THR A 662 -7.16 29.54 -6.96
C THR A 662 -7.22 29.78 -5.44
N ASP A 663 -6.08 29.65 -4.75
CA ASP A 663 -5.98 29.92 -3.31
C ASP A 663 -6.57 31.31 -2.93
N GLU A 664 -6.37 32.34 -3.77
CA GLU A 664 -6.91 33.70 -3.55
C GLU A 664 -8.43 33.77 -3.70
N GLN A 665 -8.99 33.10 -4.71
CA GLN A 665 -10.45 33.01 -4.90
C GLN A 665 -11.12 32.26 -3.74
N VAL A 666 -10.51 31.18 -3.26
CA VAL A 666 -11.02 30.44 -2.09
C VAL A 666 -11.08 31.35 -0.86
N ILE A 667 -10.05 32.17 -0.63
CA ILE A 667 -10.04 33.14 0.48
C ILE A 667 -11.19 34.14 0.35
N ASP A 668 -11.33 34.76 -0.83
CA ASP A 668 -12.38 35.77 -1.07
C ASP A 668 -13.79 35.18 -0.93
N GLU A 669 -14.04 34.01 -1.50
CA GLU A 669 -15.32 33.31 -1.40
C GLU A 669 -15.67 32.96 0.04
N LEU A 670 -14.70 32.43 0.81
CA LEU A 670 -14.91 32.09 2.21
C LEU A 670 -15.07 33.33 3.11
N VAL A 671 -14.31 34.40 2.89
CA VAL A 671 -14.50 35.66 3.65
C VAL A 671 -15.90 36.21 3.41
N ASN A 672 -16.32 36.30 2.15
CA ASN A 672 -17.66 36.77 1.79
C ASN A 672 -18.75 35.88 2.40
N ALA A 673 -18.64 34.55 2.24
CA ALA A 673 -19.61 33.59 2.74
C ALA A 673 -19.69 33.57 4.27
N LEU A 674 -18.56 33.66 4.98
CA LEU A 674 -18.53 33.55 6.43
C LEU A 674 -18.90 34.87 7.12
N THR A 675 -18.80 36.02 6.44
CA THR A 675 -19.15 37.34 7.00
C THR A 675 -20.48 37.89 6.53
N ASP A 676 -21.18 37.18 5.65
CA ASP A 676 -22.51 37.52 5.16
C ASP A 676 -23.52 37.64 6.34
N PRO A 677 -24.10 38.83 6.59
CA PRO A 677 -25.04 39.03 7.69
C PRO A 677 -26.37 38.28 7.50
N GLU A 678 -26.66 37.80 6.30
CA GLU A 678 -27.85 36.99 6.01
C GLU A 678 -27.66 35.50 6.32
N ARG A 679 -26.42 35.09 6.65
CA ARG A 679 -26.09 33.70 7.01
C ARG A 679 -25.94 33.51 8.52
N PRO A 680 -26.15 32.29 9.04
CA PRO A 680 -25.84 31.98 10.43
C PRO A 680 -24.37 32.29 10.76
N ALA A 681 -24.11 32.77 11.98
CA ALA A 681 -22.75 33.02 12.43
C ALA A 681 -21.99 31.70 12.61
N ILE A 682 -21.30 31.27 11.56
CA ILE A 682 -20.53 30.03 11.55
C ILE A 682 -19.41 30.07 12.60
N GLU A 683 -19.37 29.06 13.47
CA GLU A 683 -18.35 28.86 14.50
C GLU A 683 -17.20 27.96 14.03
N LEU A 684 -17.47 27.03 13.11
CA LEU A 684 -16.50 26.08 12.60
C LEU A 684 -16.71 25.76 11.11
N VAL A 685 -15.61 25.56 10.41
CA VAL A 685 -15.57 25.15 9.00
C VAL A 685 -14.92 23.76 8.88
N LEU A 686 -15.62 22.80 8.27
CA LEU A 686 -15.07 21.53 7.80
C LEU A 686 -14.60 21.70 6.35
N THR A 687 -13.30 21.59 6.10
CA THR A 687 -12.73 21.60 4.74
C THR A 687 -12.47 20.17 4.28
N LEU A 688 -12.77 19.85 3.03
CA LEU A 688 -12.72 18.46 2.54
C LEU A 688 -11.50 18.11 1.68
N ASN A 689 -10.55 19.04 1.51
CA ASN A 689 -9.23 18.76 0.94
C ASN A 689 -8.13 19.70 1.50
N ALA A 690 -6.89 19.44 1.09
CA ALA A 690 -5.73 20.23 1.50
C ALA A 690 -5.73 21.66 0.95
N ASN A 691 -6.21 21.86 -0.28
CA ASN A 691 -6.22 23.17 -0.94
C ASN A 691 -7.15 24.15 -0.23
N THR A 692 -8.38 23.73 0.02
CA THR A 692 -9.39 24.49 0.74
C THR A 692 -8.99 24.73 2.20
N LEU A 693 -8.30 23.79 2.86
CA LEU A 693 -7.75 24.02 4.21
C LEU A 693 -6.87 25.27 4.28
N PHE A 694 -5.94 25.45 3.33
CA PHE A 694 -5.03 26.60 3.35
C PHE A 694 -5.77 27.92 3.16
N GLY A 695 -6.64 28.00 2.14
CA GLY A 695 -7.46 29.18 1.93
C GLY A 695 -8.39 29.47 3.11
N ALA A 696 -8.96 28.44 3.74
CA ALA A 696 -9.81 28.61 4.92
C ALA A 696 -9.03 29.17 6.11
N LEU A 697 -7.82 28.68 6.39
CA LEU A 697 -6.99 29.19 7.49
C LEU A 697 -6.62 30.67 7.30
N ASP A 698 -6.35 31.09 6.07
CA ASP A 698 -6.06 32.48 5.75
C ASP A 698 -7.32 33.35 5.85
N ALA A 699 -8.45 32.87 5.32
CA ALA A 699 -9.75 33.56 5.43
C ALA A 699 -10.18 33.78 6.88
N VAL A 700 -10.13 32.74 7.73
CA VAL A 700 -10.52 32.89 9.15
C VAL A 700 -9.53 33.75 9.93
N SER A 701 -8.25 33.76 9.55
CA SER A 701 -7.24 34.65 10.12
C SER A 701 -7.53 36.11 9.77
N GLN A 702 -7.92 36.39 8.53
CA GLN A 702 -8.33 37.71 8.08
C GLN A 702 -9.59 38.20 8.84
N ILE A 703 -10.63 37.37 8.91
CA ILE A 703 -11.86 37.66 9.67
C ILE A 703 -11.53 37.98 11.14
N HIS A 704 -10.62 37.23 11.75
CA HIS A 704 -10.18 37.47 13.12
C HIS A 704 -9.44 38.81 13.25
N ALA A 705 -8.54 39.14 12.33
CA ALA A 705 -7.78 40.38 12.35
C ALA A 705 -8.69 41.62 12.20
N GLU A 706 -9.74 41.52 11.39
CA GLU A 706 -10.65 42.63 11.10
C GLU A 706 -11.78 42.77 12.14
N GLY A 707 -12.38 41.66 12.56
CA GLY A 707 -13.60 41.64 13.39
C GLY A 707 -13.44 40.99 14.75
N GLY A 708 -12.29 40.42 15.09
CA GLY A 708 -12.03 39.72 16.35
C GLY A 708 -12.74 38.37 16.50
N ARG A 709 -13.55 37.95 15.50
CA ARG A 709 -14.28 36.68 15.54
C ARG A 709 -13.33 35.52 15.25
N THR A 710 -13.33 34.52 16.13
CA THR A 710 -12.56 33.29 15.94
C THR A 710 -13.47 32.22 15.37
N ILE A 711 -13.11 31.68 14.21
CA ILE A 711 -13.77 30.53 13.58
C ILE A 711 -12.79 29.36 13.63
N GLN A 712 -13.26 28.19 14.05
CA GLN A 712 -12.46 26.97 14.05
C GLN A 712 -12.47 26.30 12.66
N VAL A 713 -11.44 25.51 12.37
CA VAL A 713 -11.26 24.77 11.14
C VAL A 713 -10.91 23.34 11.50
N VAL A 714 -11.64 22.41 10.88
CA VAL A 714 -11.36 20.97 10.89
C VAL A 714 -11.19 20.54 9.43
N PRO A 715 -10.02 20.04 9.02
CA PRO A 715 -9.85 19.45 7.70
C PRO A 715 -10.02 17.93 7.69
N ILE A 716 -10.65 17.43 6.63
CA ILE A 716 -10.38 16.12 6.03
C ILE A 716 -9.46 16.37 4.84
N GLY A 717 -8.31 15.69 4.76
CA GLY A 717 -7.26 16.00 3.77
C GLY A 717 -6.15 16.91 4.31
N THR A 718 -5.69 16.67 5.54
CA THR A 718 -4.56 17.40 6.13
C THR A 718 -3.25 17.06 5.42
N HIS A 719 -2.46 18.07 5.06
CA HIS A 719 -1.18 17.89 4.36
C HIS A 719 0.03 18.27 5.24
N VAL A 720 1.20 17.64 5.02
CA VAL A 720 2.45 17.94 5.76
C VAL A 720 2.92 19.39 5.56
N GLU A 721 2.61 20.00 4.42
CA GLU A 721 2.89 21.43 4.17
C GLU A 721 2.19 22.37 5.17
N LEU A 722 1.18 21.89 5.92
CA LEU A 722 0.53 22.66 6.97
C LEU A 722 1.50 23.24 8.00
N ILE A 723 2.59 22.53 8.29
CA ILE A 723 3.61 23.02 9.21
C ILE A 723 4.35 24.23 8.63
N ARG A 724 4.56 24.22 7.31
CA ARG A 724 5.32 25.25 6.57
C ARG A 724 4.47 26.49 6.24
N ARG A 725 3.20 26.32 5.85
CA ARG A 725 2.36 27.40 5.32
C ARG A 725 1.62 28.22 6.37
N SER A 726 1.19 27.62 7.48
CA SER A 726 0.51 28.36 8.55
C SER A 726 1.46 28.67 9.71
N THR A 727 1.21 29.76 10.44
CA THR A 727 1.96 30.05 11.67
C THR A 727 1.54 29.14 12.83
N PRO A 728 2.41 28.87 13.83
CA PRO A 728 1.99 28.21 15.07
C PRO A 728 0.80 28.90 15.73
N GLU A 729 0.73 30.22 15.69
CA GLU A 729 -0.34 31.04 16.25
C GLU A 729 -1.66 30.82 15.51
N THR A 730 -1.65 30.82 14.17
CA THR A 730 -2.82 30.52 13.34
C THR A 730 -3.36 29.13 13.65
N ARG A 731 -2.48 28.11 13.68
CA ARG A 731 -2.90 26.74 14.01
C ARG A 731 -3.46 26.62 15.42
N ALA A 732 -2.82 27.22 16.40
CA ALA A 732 -3.27 27.16 17.79
C ALA A 732 -4.61 27.88 18.01
N ARG A 733 -4.90 28.91 17.20
CA ARG A 733 -6.12 29.71 17.31
C ARG A 733 -7.30 29.10 16.58
N HIS A 734 -7.06 28.63 15.36
CA HIS A 734 -8.11 28.30 14.41
C HIS A 734 -8.22 26.82 14.10
N ARG A 735 -7.21 25.99 14.36
CA ARG A 735 -7.28 24.58 13.98
C ARG A 735 -7.60 23.72 15.19
N LEU A 736 -8.79 23.11 15.16
CA LEU A 736 -9.29 22.28 16.25
C LEU A 736 -8.68 20.88 16.21
N ALA A 737 -8.84 20.20 15.08
CA ALA A 737 -8.31 18.87 14.79
C ALA A 737 -7.83 18.81 13.34
N GLY A 738 -7.41 17.65 12.85
CA GLY A 738 -7.12 17.44 11.44
C GLY A 738 -7.04 15.97 11.11
N PHE A 739 -7.76 15.56 10.08
CA PHE A 739 -7.81 14.20 9.58
C PHE A 739 -7.01 14.13 8.29
N ASN A 740 -6.18 13.10 8.16
CA ASN A 740 -5.65 12.73 6.86
C ASN A 740 -6.70 11.90 6.11
N ASP A 741 -6.79 12.15 4.81
CA ASP A 741 -7.63 11.44 3.85
C ASP A 741 -6.91 10.18 3.32
N SER A 742 -5.83 9.74 3.98
CA SER A 742 -5.03 8.58 3.61
C SER A 742 -4.61 8.54 2.13
N VAL A 743 -4.38 9.73 1.56
CA VAL A 743 -4.00 9.95 0.15
C VAL A 743 -2.77 9.13 -0.26
N GLU A 744 -1.83 8.95 0.67
CA GLU A 744 -0.64 8.14 0.50
C GLU A 744 -0.98 6.66 0.28
N SER A 745 -1.87 6.14 1.13
CA SER A 745 -2.35 4.76 1.04
C SER A 745 -3.16 4.54 -0.22
N GLN A 746 -4.11 5.44 -0.51
CA GLN A 746 -4.97 5.32 -1.70
C GLN A 746 -4.14 5.32 -3.00
N GLY A 747 -3.18 6.24 -3.12
CA GLY A 747 -2.30 6.31 -4.28
C GLY A 747 -1.42 5.07 -4.47
N PHE A 748 -0.90 4.49 -3.39
CA PHE A 748 -0.08 3.26 -3.49
C PHE A 748 -0.93 2.00 -3.71
N LEU A 749 -2.06 1.91 -3.00
CA LEU A 749 -2.97 0.77 -3.04
C LEU A 749 -3.67 0.65 -4.39
N VAL A 750 -4.07 1.74 -5.05
CA VAL A 750 -4.77 1.62 -6.33
C VAL A 750 -3.92 0.91 -7.39
N VAL A 751 -2.63 1.25 -7.51
CA VAL A 751 -1.73 0.55 -8.45
C VAL A 751 -1.46 -0.89 -7.99
N SER A 752 -1.38 -1.13 -6.68
CA SER A 752 -1.27 -2.49 -6.13
C SER A 752 -2.51 -3.33 -6.45
N ALA A 753 -3.70 -2.75 -6.34
CA ALA A 753 -4.98 -3.38 -6.67
C ALA A 753 -5.07 -3.66 -8.17
N MET A 754 -4.57 -2.75 -9.03
CA MET A 754 -4.48 -3.00 -10.47
C MET A 754 -3.62 -4.23 -10.80
N HIS A 755 -2.47 -4.38 -10.14
CA HIS A 755 -1.65 -5.60 -10.29
C HIS A 755 -2.34 -6.84 -9.77
N PHE A 756 -3.02 -6.73 -8.63
CA PHE A 756 -3.79 -7.82 -8.06
C PHE A 756 -4.82 -8.32 -9.08
N VAL A 757 -5.69 -7.45 -9.59
CA VAL A 757 -6.76 -7.84 -10.53
C VAL A 757 -6.24 -8.28 -11.90
N HIS A 758 -5.11 -7.73 -12.36
CA HIS A 758 -4.51 -8.12 -13.64
C HIS A 758 -4.02 -9.58 -13.63
N HIS A 759 -3.43 -10.00 -12.52
CA HIS A 759 -2.80 -11.32 -12.39
C HIS A 759 -3.69 -12.36 -11.71
N HIS A 760 -4.73 -11.90 -11.02
CA HIS A 760 -5.71 -12.73 -10.37
C HIS A 760 -7.06 -12.35 -10.93
N PRO A 761 -7.45 -12.94 -12.08
CA PRO A 761 -8.80 -12.77 -12.53
C PRO A 761 -9.70 -13.45 -11.52
N THR A 762 -10.27 -12.69 -10.58
CA THR A 762 -11.39 -13.15 -9.78
C THR A 762 -12.44 -13.62 -10.78
N PRO A 763 -12.85 -14.90 -10.74
CA PRO A 763 -13.79 -15.40 -11.74
C PRO A 763 -15.07 -14.55 -11.64
N PRO A 764 -15.71 -14.16 -12.76
CA PRO A 764 -16.84 -13.22 -12.74
C PRO A 764 -17.98 -13.64 -11.80
N ALA A 765 -18.08 -14.94 -11.52
CA ALA A 765 -19.08 -15.54 -10.65
C ALA A 765 -18.80 -15.32 -9.14
N PHE A 766 -17.63 -14.78 -8.77
CA PHE A 766 -17.27 -14.34 -7.42
C PHE A 766 -17.39 -12.81 -7.23
N ILE A 767 -17.82 -12.06 -8.27
CA ILE A 767 -17.89 -10.59 -8.24
C ILE A 767 -19.35 -10.13 -8.33
N ASP A 768 -20.13 -10.39 -7.28
CA ASP A 768 -21.44 -9.75 -7.12
C ASP A 768 -21.29 -8.33 -6.55
N ARG A 769 -20.23 -8.10 -5.78
CA ARG A 769 -19.78 -6.79 -5.29
C ARG A 769 -18.25 -6.71 -5.34
N PRO A 770 -17.66 -5.54 -5.59
CA PRO A 770 -16.22 -5.35 -5.48
C PRO A 770 -15.76 -5.58 -4.05
N GLN A 771 -14.52 -6.05 -3.88
CA GLN A 771 -13.89 -5.95 -2.56
C GLN A 771 -13.62 -4.47 -2.27
N LEU A 772 -14.20 -3.94 -1.18
CA LEU A 772 -13.89 -2.60 -0.72
C LEU A 772 -12.67 -2.68 0.20
N TRP A 773 -11.63 -1.90 -0.10
CA TRP A 773 -10.42 -1.80 0.69
C TRP A 773 -10.32 -0.39 1.22
N LEU A 774 -10.64 -0.26 2.51
CA LEU A 774 -10.72 1.00 3.22
C LEU A 774 -9.35 1.38 3.81
N ALA A 775 -8.86 2.54 3.41
CA ALA A 775 -7.73 3.22 4.04
C ALA A 775 -8.25 4.15 5.14
N SER A 776 -8.15 3.75 6.40
CA SER A 776 -8.74 4.48 7.53
C SER A 776 -8.27 5.94 7.61
N PRO A 777 -9.11 6.90 8.03
CA PRO A 777 -8.66 8.25 8.28
C PRO A 777 -7.81 8.28 9.56
N PHE A 778 -6.87 9.22 9.66
CA PHE A 778 -6.11 9.37 10.90
C PHE A 778 -5.90 10.81 11.35
N ALA A 779 -5.90 11.01 12.65
CA ALA A 779 -5.61 12.30 13.25
C ALA A 779 -4.14 12.68 13.04
N PHE A 780 -3.90 13.86 12.48
CA PHE A 780 -2.56 14.37 12.19
C PHE A 780 -1.98 15.12 13.41
N ASP A 781 -0.95 14.57 14.07
CA ASP A 781 -0.27 15.26 15.18
C ASP A 781 0.88 16.15 14.68
N THR A 782 0.56 17.40 14.34
CA THR A 782 1.59 18.36 13.89
C THR A 782 2.66 18.69 14.94
N ARG A 783 2.51 18.28 16.21
CA ARG A 783 3.54 18.48 17.25
C ARG A 783 4.69 17.48 17.14
N ARG A 784 4.48 16.33 16.50
CA ARG A 784 5.50 15.27 16.33
C ARG A 784 6.39 15.48 15.12
N ALA A 785 5.85 16.07 14.05
CA ALA A 785 6.55 16.32 12.80
C ALA A 785 7.83 17.18 12.92
N GLY A 786 8.06 17.84 14.07
CA GLY A 786 9.29 18.59 14.36
C GLY A 786 10.32 17.89 15.26
N ARG A 787 10.08 16.65 15.72
CA ARG A 787 10.91 16.00 16.76
C ARG A 787 12.13 15.24 16.23
N ASP A 788 12.10 14.75 14.99
CA ASP A 788 13.28 14.17 14.31
C ASP A 788 13.50 14.86 12.94
N PRO A 789 14.28 15.94 12.91
CA PRO A 789 14.51 16.71 11.69
C PRO A 789 15.31 15.97 10.62
N ALA A 790 16.03 14.90 10.97
CA ALA A 790 16.89 14.17 10.04
C ALA A 790 16.10 13.10 9.30
N ALA A 791 15.29 12.33 10.02
CA ALA A 791 14.41 11.34 9.42
C ALA A 791 13.30 12.00 8.58
N SER A 792 12.69 13.07 9.09
CA SER A 792 11.71 13.89 8.35
C SER A 792 12.29 14.48 7.05
N ARG A 793 13.57 14.88 7.04
CA ARG A 793 14.23 15.38 5.82
C ARG A 793 14.42 14.30 4.76
N ARG A 794 14.72 13.07 5.17
CA ARG A 794 14.90 11.93 4.22
C ARG A 794 13.58 11.53 3.58
N SER A 795 12.52 11.30 4.37
CA SER A 795 11.21 10.93 3.80
C SER A 795 10.65 12.03 2.89
N THR A 796 10.80 13.31 3.30
CA THR A 796 10.39 14.45 2.45
C THR A 796 11.18 14.51 1.15
N ALA A 797 12.48 14.21 1.15
CA ALA A 797 13.29 14.23 -0.07
C ALA A 797 12.87 13.14 -1.05
N THR A 798 12.62 11.92 -0.56
CA THR A 798 12.16 10.81 -1.40
C THR A 798 10.77 11.08 -1.99
N LEU A 799 9.83 11.58 -1.17
CA LEU A 799 8.51 11.95 -1.66
C LEU A 799 8.59 13.07 -2.71
N ASN A 800 9.38 14.11 -2.46
CA ASN A 800 9.57 15.20 -3.42
C ASN A 800 10.15 14.71 -4.74
N ARG A 801 11.08 13.75 -4.71
CA ARG A 801 11.60 13.12 -5.93
C ARG A 801 10.47 12.49 -6.75
N TYR A 802 9.60 11.69 -6.12
CA TYR A 802 8.48 11.07 -6.84
C TYR A 802 7.43 12.07 -7.32
N VAL A 803 7.21 13.17 -6.60
CA VAL A 803 6.38 14.30 -7.08
C VAL A 803 7.01 14.93 -8.33
N GLU A 804 8.33 15.15 -8.33
CA GLU A 804 9.06 15.70 -9.48
C GLU A 804 9.07 14.76 -10.68
N GLU A 805 9.23 13.45 -10.46
CA GLU A 805 9.13 12.41 -11.49
C GLU A 805 7.73 12.36 -12.09
N ALA A 806 6.68 12.43 -11.25
CA ALA A 806 5.31 12.49 -11.72
C ALA A 806 5.05 13.72 -12.60
N ALA A 807 5.51 14.89 -12.17
CA ALA A 807 5.39 16.12 -12.93
C ALA A 807 6.26 16.13 -14.21
N ALA A 808 7.24 15.24 -14.33
CA ALA A 808 8.05 15.07 -15.52
C ALA A 808 7.38 14.13 -16.53
N ASP A 809 6.72 13.07 -16.07
CA ASP A 809 5.95 12.15 -16.92
C ASP A 809 4.76 12.85 -17.60
N ASP A 810 4.16 13.83 -16.92
CA ASP A 810 3.10 14.68 -17.46
C ASP A 810 3.53 15.57 -18.66
N LYS A 811 4.84 15.84 -18.83
CA LYS A 811 5.37 16.80 -19.82
C LYS A 811 5.93 16.12 -21.06
#